data_AF-A0A511T9J6-F1
#
_entry.id   AF-A0A511T9J6-F1
#
_cell.length_a   1.000
_cell.length_b   1.000
_cell.length_c   1.000
_cell.angle_alpha   90.00
_cell.angle_beta   90.00
_cell.angle_gamma   90.00
#
_symmetry.space_group_name_H-M   'P 1'
#
loop_
_entity.id
_entity.type
_entity.pdbx_description
1 polymer ?
#
loop_
_entity_poly.entity_id
_entity_poly.type
_entity_poly.pdbx_seq_one_letter_code
_entity_poly.pdbx_strand_id
1 'polypeptide(L)'
;MRRWKRYGWVGLVAVAAVGCDDEKTYAPVENEPVAQEARLDAFEGCEALEQHIEDTATKRMRASVESMRPRGLQWWFGDGAAPPTGVPMPSEDNGGAGAPRGPDDYTGTNNQVAGVHEADFVQNDGNHIFVLSGSKLYVNRSWPADQLTRVSSLAIEGQPREMLYDKERQRLVIASQVYEERPGRPSVWGDSPMMGAPLPDCAGLRCGYMQGGTLKVTVVDVSNLASPQVKQQVFLPGGYLTARRVDSAVRLVMTDEFRWPSDVRFYPEYSRELENRDKMNAALDALIVKNEKLIRDQTLADWVEPGRRVAADGTTTALPFSCSDFFHANAPTGLGFVTVLSLDLDTVEGAAPLGRTSVVSAPGVVYASTESLYLSANHWWWQQVAEQSDHSYIHKFDIREPARATYVGSGSVAGVLVNQFAMDEHEGVLRVATTVTTWRTEGNGDGVSTPTTNGPDTVSRLVTFAPKNGRLEELGRSEDLAPTERIFSARFVGKKGYIVTFRQTDPLFTFDLSDPAHPRKVGELKIPGFSTYIHPLGDTHLLTFGEDRDEDGSWRNRALKLSLFDVSDLANPREAFTHRMGTTGSNSEALHDHKAFNYFAAKGLVAVPFVDWDYSRADYWSGFTSELRVFRVDTATGFTPVGAVSARDMFQRFEHPHWSWYWAPEVRRSVMADDFVYAITDAGIRVANVGALQTPLATTYFDAPVP
;
A
#
# COMPACT_ATOMS: atom_id res chain seq x y z
N MET A 1 -0.57 48.41 -42.94
CA MET A 1 -1.24 48.11 -44.23
C MET A 1 -0.93 46.67 -44.64
N ARG A 2 -1.81 46.01 -45.43
CA ARG A 2 -1.68 44.62 -45.95
C ARG A 2 -1.74 43.52 -44.86
N ARG A 3 -2.24 42.30 -45.14
CA ARG A 3 -3.37 41.89 -46.01
C ARG A 3 -3.83 40.48 -45.60
N TRP A 4 -5.14 40.23 -45.58
CA TRP A 4 -5.74 38.91 -45.28
C TRP A 4 -5.83 37.99 -46.51
N LYS A 5 -5.66 36.67 -46.31
CA LYS A 5 -6.26 35.51 -47.01
C LYS A 5 -5.66 34.23 -46.37
N ARG A 6 -6.38 33.35 -45.66
CA ARG A 6 -7.61 32.53 -45.90
C ARG A 6 -7.30 31.13 -46.44
N TYR A 7 -7.60 30.12 -45.61
CA TYR A 7 -8.12 28.75 -45.83
C TYR A 7 -7.57 27.82 -44.72
N GLY A 8 -8.34 27.00 -44.02
CA GLY A 8 -9.80 26.92 -43.93
C GLY A 8 -10.32 25.50 -43.61
N TRP A 9 -10.65 25.24 -42.34
CA TRP A 9 -11.50 24.12 -41.90
C TRP A 9 -12.55 24.64 -40.90
N VAL A 10 -13.70 23.97 -40.82
CA VAL A 10 -14.90 24.51 -40.16
C VAL A 10 -15.15 23.80 -38.82
N GLY A 11 -14.84 24.48 -37.72
CA GLY A 11 -15.41 24.21 -36.40
C GLY A 11 -16.56 25.17 -36.14
N LEU A 12 -17.75 24.65 -35.80
CA LEU A 12 -18.98 25.43 -35.71
C LEU A 12 -19.16 26.01 -34.30
N VAL A 13 -18.45 27.11 -34.00
CA VAL A 13 -18.55 27.82 -32.71
C VAL A 13 -19.90 28.54 -32.62
N ALA A 14 -20.82 28.00 -31.82
CA ALA A 14 -22.06 28.67 -31.45
C ALA A 14 -21.78 29.74 -30.37
N VAL A 15 -21.60 30.99 -30.80
CA VAL A 15 -21.49 32.13 -29.87
C VAL A 15 -22.88 32.45 -29.31
N ALA A 16 -23.17 31.96 -28.11
CA ALA A 16 -24.34 32.39 -27.34
C ALA A 16 -24.15 33.85 -26.89
N ALA A 17 -25.15 34.69 -27.13
CA ALA A 17 -25.16 36.08 -26.67
C ALA A 17 -25.53 36.13 -25.17
N VAL A 18 -25.00 37.13 -24.46
CA VAL A 18 -25.27 37.32 -23.03
C VAL A 18 -26.71 37.78 -22.81
N GLY A 19 -27.54 36.89 -22.26
CA GLY A 19 -28.76 37.22 -21.53
C GLY A 19 -28.58 36.90 -20.05
N CYS A 20 -29.28 37.63 -19.18
CA CYS A 20 -29.42 37.25 -17.77
C CYS A 20 -30.69 36.40 -17.60
N ASP A 21 -30.67 35.53 -16.60
CA ASP A 21 -31.69 34.54 -16.22
C ASP A 21 -32.05 33.50 -17.28
N ASP A 22 -31.57 32.27 -17.07
CA ASP A 22 -32.30 31.02 -17.32
C ASP A 22 -31.60 29.88 -16.53
N GLU A 23 -32.37 28.90 -16.04
CA GLU A 23 -31.84 27.83 -15.18
C GLU A 23 -30.94 26.87 -15.97
N LYS A 24 -29.64 26.82 -15.63
CA LYS A 24 -28.72 25.79 -16.13
C LYS A 24 -29.09 24.42 -15.55
N THR A 25 -29.97 23.71 -16.23
CA THR A 25 -30.20 22.28 -16.01
C THR A 25 -29.01 21.49 -16.57
N TYR A 26 -28.23 20.87 -15.68
CA TYR A 26 -27.09 20.05 -16.08
C TYR A 26 -27.54 18.66 -16.55
N ALA A 27 -27.05 18.23 -17.72
CA ALA A 27 -27.19 16.83 -18.14
C ALA A 27 -26.38 15.91 -17.20
N PRO A 28 -26.90 14.75 -16.75
CA PRO A 28 -26.23 13.90 -15.76
C PRO A 28 -24.81 13.50 -16.14
N VAL A 29 -23.96 13.23 -15.14
CA VAL A 29 -22.58 12.75 -15.35
C VAL A 29 -22.58 11.31 -15.88
N GLU A 30 -22.42 11.16 -17.19
CA GLU A 30 -22.35 9.85 -17.83
C GLU A 30 -21.02 9.12 -17.55
N ASN A 31 -21.13 7.78 -17.45
CA ASN A 31 -20.00 6.86 -17.39
C ASN A 31 -19.26 6.80 -18.72
N GLU A 32 -17.93 6.83 -18.67
CA GLU A 32 -17.07 6.63 -19.85
C GLU A 32 -16.76 5.14 -20.05
N PRO A 33 -16.56 4.66 -21.28
CA PRO A 33 -16.22 3.28 -21.54
C PRO A 33 -14.80 2.94 -21.07
N VAL A 34 -14.55 1.66 -20.78
CA VAL A 34 -13.21 1.14 -20.50
C VAL A 34 -12.30 1.31 -21.72
N ALA A 35 -11.16 1.99 -21.56
CA ALA A 35 -10.14 2.07 -22.59
C ALA A 35 -9.42 0.71 -22.75
N GLN A 36 -9.78 -0.05 -23.78
CA GLN A 36 -9.05 -1.26 -24.17
C GLN A 36 -7.62 -0.93 -24.62
N GLU A 37 -7.42 0.24 -25.21
CA GLU A 37 -6.12 0.77 -25.62
C GLU A 37 -5.63 1.82 -24.61
N ALA A 38 -5.38 1.38 -23.37
CA ALA A 38 -4.88 2.24 -22.30
C ALA A 38 -3.49 2.80 -22.63
N ARG A 39 -3.25 4.07 -22.29
CA ARG A 39 -1.94 4.75 -22.31
C ARG A 39 -1.90 5.89 -21.29
N LEU A 40 -0.69 6.30 -20.93
CA LEU A 40 -0.43 7.58 -20.30
C LEU A 40 -0.04 8.62 -21.36
N ASP A 41 -0.72 9.76 -21.35
CA ASP A 41 -0.38 10.94 -22.15
C ASP A 41 0.22 12.03 -21.24
N ALA A 42 1.35 12.61 -21.65
CA ALA A 42 1.99 13.73 -20.94
C ALA A 42 1.27 15.05 -21.23
N PHE A 43 1.27 15.98 -20.27
CA PHE A 43 0.67 17.30 -20.49
C PHE A 43 1.55 18.21 -21.34
N GLU A 44 0.95 18.89 -22.33
CA GLU A 44 1.65 19.85 -23.20
C GLU A 44 2.12 21.12 -22.45
N GLY A 45 1.53 21.39 -21.28
CA GLY A 45 1.88 22.53 -20.43
C GLY A 45 1.07 22.55 -19.14
N CYS A 46 1.36 23.53 -18.28
CA CYS A 46 0.72 23.67 -16.97
C CYS A 46 -0.79 23.96 -17.06
N GLU A 47 -1.22 24.77 -18.03
CA GLU A 47 -2.64 25.08 -18.30
C GLU A 47 -3.46 23.80 -18.59
N ALA A 48 -2.89 22.84 -19.34
CA ALA A 48 -3.54 21.56 -19.63
C ALA A 48 -3.60 20.62 -18.41
N LEU A 49 -2.59 20.66 -17.54
CA LEU A 49 -2.58 19.92 -16.26
C LEU A 49 -3.63 20.49 -15.29
N GLU A 50 -3.66 21.82 -15.15
CA GLU A 50 -4.61 22.58 -14.32
C GLU A 50 -6.06 22.33 -14.77
N GLN A 51 -6.34 22.51 -16.07
CA GLN A 51 -7.66 22.24 -16.62
C GLN A 51 -8.09 20.77 -16.42
N HIS A 52 -7.19 19.80 -16.62
CA HIS A 52 -7.52 18.38 -16.43
C HIS A 52 -7.85 18.04 -14.97
N ILE A 53 -7.12 18.63 -14.00
CA ILE A 53 -7.41 18.49 -12.57
C ILE A 53 -8.80 19.06 -12.26
N GLU A 54 -9.10 20.27 -12.73
CA GLU A 54 -10.39 20.92 -12.52
C GLU A 54 -11.57 20.22 -13.20
N ASP A 55 -11.38 19.76 -14.44
CA ASP A 55 -12.40 19.02 -15.21
C ASP A 55 -12.76 17.72 -14.48
N THR A 56 -11.74 16.99 -14.01
CA THR A 56 -11.92 15.74 -13.24
C THR A 56 -12.50 16.00 -11.85
N ALA A 57 -12.10 17.09 -11.17
CA ALA A 57 -12.66 17.51 -9.89
C ALA A 57 -14.14 17.92 -10.03
N THR A 58 -14.47 18.69 -11.07
CA THR A 58 -15.83 19.09 -11.39
C THR A 58 -16.68 17.86 -11.71
N LYS A 59 -16.16 16.90 -12.49
CA LYS A 59 -16.86 15.66 -12.82
C LYS A 59 -17.12 14.77 -11.59
N ARG A 60 -16.11 14.59 -10.72
CA ARG A 60 -16.26 13.86 -9.44
C ARG A 60 -17.28 14.54 -8.53
N MET A 61 -17.16 15.85 -8.32
CA MET A 61 -18.08 16.63 -7.50
C MET A 61 -19.53 16.50 -7.98
N ARG A 62 -19.75 16.68 -9.28
CA ARG A 62 -21.07 16.53 -9.88
C ARG A 62 -21.63 15.13 -9.72
N ALA A 63 -20.85 14.09 -9.99
CA ALA A 63 -21.27 12.70 -9.81
C ALA A 63 -21.71 12.42 -8.36
N SER A 64 -20.92 12.83 -7.37
CA SER A 64 -21.25 12.67 -5.95
C SER A 64 -22.53 13.42 -5.56
N VAL A 65 -22.72 14.66 -6.01
CA VAL A 65 -23.93 15.47 -5.69
C VAL A 65 -25.17 14.93 -6.43
N GLU A 66 -25.05 14.53 -7.69
CA GLU A 66 -26.14 13.94 -8.47
C GLU A 66 -26.60 12.58 -7.91
N SER A 67 -25.70 11.80 -7.30
CA SER A 67 -26.01 10.52 -6.66
C SER A 67 -27.01 10.60 -5.50
N MET A 68 -27.28 11.80 -4.98
CA MET A 68 -28.25 12.04 -3.90
C MET A 68 -29.70 12.14 -4.40
N ARG A 69 -29.92 12.49 -5.68
CA ARG A 69 -31.27 12.72 -6.25
C ARG A 69 -32.25 11.54 -6.17
N PRO A 70 -31.82 10.25 -6.11
CA PRO A 70 -32.71 9.11 -5.87
C PRO A 70 -33.00 8.80 -4.39
N ARG A 71 -32.22 9.35 -3.44
CA ARG A 71 -32.15 8.88 -2.04
C ARG A 71 -32.52 10.00 -1.05
N GLY A 72 -33.82 10.26 -0.88
CA GLY A 72 -34.33 11.26 0.07
C GLY A 72 -33.82 11.06 1.51
N LEU A 73 -33.65 12.16 2.24
CA LEU A 73 -33.02 12.25 3.57
C LEU A 73 -33.71 11.37 4.64
N GLN A 74 -33.33 10.09 4.74
CA GLN A 74 -34.00 9.13 5.65
C GLN A 74 -33.05 8.23 6.47
N TRP A 75 -31.79 8.63 6.67
CA TRP A 75 -30.86 7.95 7.60
C TRP A 75 -29.93 8.92 8.33
N TRP A 76 -30.32 9.42 9.52
CA TRP A 76 -29.36 9.94 10.52
C TRP A 76 -29.97 10.11 11.92
N PHE A 77 -29.37 9.48 12.95
CA PHE A 77 -29.36 9.91 14.38
C PHE A 77 -28.41 8.99 15.18
N GLY A 78 -27.62 9.54 16.12
CA GLY A 78 -26.76 8.77 17.05
C GLY A 78 -25.52 9.55 17.53
N ASP A 79 -25.33 9.65 18.86
CA ASP A 79 -24.30 10.49 19.51
C ASP A 79 -23.10 9.73 20.09
N GLY A 80 -21.94 10.39 20.26
CA GLY A 80 -20.75 9.89 20.99
C GLY A 80 -19.52 10.84 20.93
N ALA A 81 -18.65 10.87 21.95
CA ALA A 81 -17.59 11.91 22.12
C ALA A 81 -16.18 11.38 22.55
N ALA A 82 -15.16 12.28 22.61
CA ALA A 82 -13.71 12.07 22.90
C ALA A 82 -13.15 13.20 23.84
N PRO A 83 -11.82 13.43 24.16
CA PRO A 83 -10.51 12.78 23.87
C PRO A 83 -9.75 12.34 25.19
N PRO A 84 -8.45 12.64 25.62
CA PRO A 84 -7.43 13.70 25.34
C PRO A 84 -5.97 13.20 25.00
N THR A 85 -4.86 13.84 25.50
CA THR A 85 -3.43 13.71 25.00
C THR A 85 -2.28 14.26 25.94
N GLY A 86 -1.07 13.63 26.03
CA GLY A 86 0.27 14.30 25.86
C GLY A 86 1.35 14.52 27.00
N VAL A 87 2.63 14.13 26.72
CA VAL A 87 4.01 14.77 26.98
C VAL A 87 4.59 15.08 28.41
N PRO A 88 5.94 15.27 28.66
CA PRO A 88 7.22 14.74 28.07
C PRO A 88 8.38 14.33 29.08
N MET A 89 9.59 13.99 28.55
CA MET A 89 10.87 13.47 29.17
C MET A 89 11.83 14.56 29.77
N PRO A 90 13.13 14.37 30.22
CA PRO A 90 14.22 13.36 29.95
C PRO A 90 14.88 12.77 31.27
N SER A 91 16.14 12.27 31.46
CA SER A 91 17.43 11.95 30.75
C SER A 91 18.13 10.73 31.48
N GLU A 92 19.43 10.28 31.43
CA GLU A 92 20.73 10.69 30.82
C GLU A 92 21.72 9.48 30.53
N ASP A 93 23.05 9.54 30.80
CA ASP A 93 24.16 8.81 30.07
C ASP A 93 25.39 8.34 30.95
N ASN A 94 26.55 7.72 30.56
CA ASN A 94 27.27 7.39 29.28
C ASN A 94 28.41 6.30 29.43
N GLY A 95 28.77 5.55 28.35
CA GLY A 95 30.14 5.05 28.00
C GLY A 95 30.68 3.66 28.49
N GLY A 96 31.45 2.84 27.74
CA GLY A 96 31.77 2.81 26.27
C GLY A 96 33.07 2.04 25.86
N ALA A 97 33.01 1.05 24.94
CA ALA A 97 34.18 0.40 24.26
C ALA A 97 33.80 -0.39 22.95
N GLY A 98 34.80 -0.81 22.14
CA GLY A 98 34.64 -1.38 20.78
C GLY A 98 34.55 -2.93 20.65
N ALA A 99 34.29 -3.45 19.42
CA ALA A 99 33.86 -4.84 19.16
C ALA A 99 34.40 -5.47 17.84
N PRO A 100 34.25 -6.80 17.60
CA PRO A 100 34.96 -7.58 16.55
C PRO A 100 34.11 -8.01 15.31
N ARG A 101 34.63 -9.00 14.55
CA ARG A 101 34.18 -9.52 13.23
C ARG A 101 32.81 -10.23 13.23
N GLY A 102 32.06 -10.03 12.14
CA GLY A 102 30.68 -10.51 11.85
C GLY A 102 30.42 -12.03 11.68
N PRO A 103 29.14 -12.40 11.48
CA PRO A 103 28.67 -13.78 11.24
C PRO A 103 28.97 -14.28 9.83
N ASP A 104 28.77 -15.58 9.58
CA ASP A 104 28.94 -16.19 8.25
C ASP A 104 27.67 -16.09 7.38
N ASP A 105 26.48 -16.40 7.90
CA ASP A 105 25.18 -16.33 7.18
C ASP A 105 24.12 -15.52 7.96
N TYR A 106 23.26 -14.75 7.27
CA TYR A 106 22.15 -14.01 7.89
C TYR A 106 20.95 -13.72 6.96
N THR A 107 19.78 -13.40 7.54
CA THR A 107 18.55 -13.04 6.81
C THR A 107 18.37 -11.53 6.67
N GLY A 108 18.10 -11.03 5.46
CA GLY A 108 17.62 -9.67 5.21
C GLY A 108 16.08 -9.56 5.27
N THR A 109 15.55 -8.43 4.79
CA THR A 109 14.12 -8.25 4.48
C THR A 109 13.66 -9.33 3.48
N ASN A 110 12.47 -9.90 3.68
CA ASN A 110 11.85 -10.83 2.74
C ASN A 110 11.38 -10.07 1.49
N ASN A 111 12.25 -9.90 0.49
CA ASN A 111 11.96 -9.12 -0.71
C ASN A 111 11.07 -9.90 -1.71
N GLN A 112 10.16 -9.22 -2.41
CA GLN A 112 9.35 -9.84 -3.47
C GLN A 112 10.19 -10.45 -4.60
N VAL A 113 11.20 -9.72 -5.10
CA VAL A 113 12.03 -10.06 -6.27
C VAL A 113 13.50 -10.05 -5.88
N ALA A 114 14.27 -11.04 -6.35
CA ALA A 114 15.72 -11.07 -6.14
C ALA A 114 16.40 -9.87 -6.85
N GLY A 115 17.34 -9.22 -6.16
CA GLY A 115 18.01 -8.00 -6.65
C GLY A 115 17.22 -6.70 -6.43
N VAL A 116 15.94 -6.77 -6.03
CA VAL A 116 15.12 -5.60 -5.68
C VAL A 116 14.98 -5.54 -4.16
N HIS A 117 15.69 -4.63 -3.52
CA HIS A 117 15.64 -4.46 -2.07
C HIS A 117 14.39 -3.64 -1.67
N GLU A 118 13.50 -4.19 -0.85
CA GLU A 118 12.30 -3.49 -0.38
C GLU A 118 12.56 -2.72 0.92
N ALA A 119 11.89 -1.58 1.07
CA ALA A 119 11.92 -0.82 2.31
C ALA A 119 11.23 -1.58 3.45
N ASP A 120 11.69 -1.39 4.68
CA ASP A 120 11.11 -1.99 5.89
C ASP A 120 11.48 -1.12 7.11
N PHE A 121 10.75 -1.22 8.22
CA PHE A 121 11.10 -0.52 9.45
C PHE A 121 12.29 -1.15 10.19
N VAL A 122 12.74 -2.33 9.75
CA VAL A 122 13.97 -3.01 10.17
C VAL A 122 14.90 -3.18 8.97
N GLN A 123 16.18 -2.85 9.13
CA GLN A 123 17.22 -3.15 8.15
C GLN A 123 18.45 -3.72 8.85
N ASN A 124 19.19 -4.63 8.22
CA ASN A 124 20.38 -5.24 8.84
C ASN A 124 21.48 -5.62 7.83
N ASP A 125 22.69 -5.79 8.33
CA ASP A 125 23.88 -6.14 7.55
C ASP A 125 24.64 -7.37 8.09
N GLY A 126 24.00 -8.14 8.97
CA GLY A 126 24.57 -9.22 9.79
C GLY A 126 25.27 -8.75 11.08
N ASN A 127 25.91 -7.58 11.07
CA ASN A 127 26.70 -7.03 12.18
C ASN A 127 25.90 -6.00 12.99
N HIS A 128 24.97 -5.33 12.34
CA HIS A 128 24.17 -4.22 12.82
C HIS A 128 22.69 -4.42 12.44
N ILE A 129 21.79 -4.01 13.34
CA ILE A 129 20.35 -3.93 13.08
C ILE A 129 19.90 -2.49 13.33
N PHE A 130 19.36 -1.88 12.29
CA PHE A 130 18.71 -0.57 12.30
C PHE A 130 17.20 -0.79 12.49
N VAL A 131 16.56 -0.06 13.41
CA VAL A 131 15.11 -0.17 13.65
C VAL A 131 14.50 1.23 13.78
N LEU A 132 13.37 1.47 13.12
CA LEU A 132 12.52 2.64 13.36
C LEU A 132 11.50 2.28 14.45
N SER A 133 11.46 3.04 15.54
CA SER A 133 10.40 2.94 16.56
C SER A 133 10.15 4.31 17.20
N GLY A 134 8.87 4.67 17.35
CA GLY A 134 8.46 6.04 17.68
C GLY A 134 9.02 7.04 16.67
N SER A 135 9.47 8.19 17.16
CA SER A 135 10.17 9.21 16.36
C SER A 135 11.69 9.01 16.32
N LYS A 136 12.19 7.76 16.31
CA LYS A 136 13.62 7.45 16.35
C LYS A 136 14.05 6.33 15.41
N LEU A 137 15.24 6.51 14.86
CA LEU A 137 16.10 5.45 14.34
C LEU A 137 16.98 4.95 15.48
N TYR A 138 16.86 3.69 15.84
CA TYR A 138 17.77 2.99 16.75
C TYR A 138 18.85 2.25 15.97
N VAL A 139 20.11 2.52 16.29
CA VAL A 139 21.27 1.86 15.67
C VAL A 139 21.84 0.86 16.66
N ASN A 140 21.75 -0.43 16.34
CA ASN A 140 22.16 -1.51 17.22
C ASN A 140 23.29 -2.31 16.57
N ARG A 141 24.29 -2.70 17.36
CA ARG A 141 25.22 -3.79 16.99
C ARG A 141 24.53 -5.09 17.35
N SER A 142 24.34 -5.97 16.38
CA SER A 142 23.75 -7.31 16.58
C SER A 142 24.79 -8.40 16.78
N TRP A 143 26.04 -8.18 16.35
CA TRP A 143 27.09 -9.19 16.40
C TRP A 143 28.35 -8.74 17.14
N PRO A 144 29.03 -9.62 17.91
CA PRO A 144 28.60 -10.95 18.34
C PRO A 144 27.25 -10.98 19.07
N ALA A 145 26.50 -12.08 18.96
CA ALA A 145 25.12 -12.15 19.44
C ALA A 145 24.97 -11.97 20.97
N ASP A 146 25.98 -12.36 21.75
CA ASP A 146 26.11 -12.10 23.18
C ASP A 146 26.35 -10.62 23.53
N GLN A 147 26.69 -9.80 22.53
CA GLN A 147 27.04 -8.39 22.65
C GLN A 147 26.03 -7.48 21.94
N LEU A 148 24.79 -7.97 21.70
CA LEU A 148 23.67 -7.17 21.19
C LEU A 148 23.48 -5.90 22.02
N THR A 149 23.69 -4.74 21.42
CA THR A 149 23.62 -3.45 22.13
C THR A 149 23.22 -2.29 21.24
N ARG A 150 22.45 -1.36 21.81
CA ARG A 150 22.08 -0.06 21.23
C ARG A 150 23.32 0.85 21.22
N VAL A 151 23.87 1.11 20.04
CA VAL A 151 25.07 1.94 19.83
C VAL A 151 24.71 3.43 19.85
N SER A 152 23.59 3.80 19.25
CA SER A 152 23.05 5.17 19.28
C SER A 152 21.55 5.19 18.96
N SER A 153 20.95 6.38 19.09
CA SER A 153 19.62 6.66 18.52
C SER A 153 19.61 8.05 17.88
N LEU A 154 19.07 8.18 16.66
CA LEU A 154 18.86 9.44 15.97
C LEU A 154 17.37 9.78 15.98
N ALA A 155 17.03 11.02 16.37
CA ALA A 155 15.65 11.51 16.27
C ALA A 155 15.26 11.75 14.80
N ILE A 156 14.10 11.22 14.41
CA ILE A 156 13.51 11.38 13.07
C ILE A 156 12.21 12.15 13.22
N GLU A 157 12.06 13.23 12.46
CA GLU A 157 10.87 14.09 12.51
C GLU A 157 9.64 13.37 11.93
N GLY A 158 8.48 13.55 12.59
CA GLY A 158 7.22 12.95 12.20
C GLY A 158 7.10 11.50 12.63
N GLN A 159 6.40 10.71 11.82
CA GLN A 159 6.15 9.29 12.02
C GLN A 159 6.96 8.49 10.97
N PRO A 160 8.19 8.05 11.29
CA PRO A 160 8.95 7.17 10.39
C PRO A 160 8.17 5.88 10.11
N ARG A 161 8.05 5.53 8.83
CA ARG A 161 7.26 4.39 8.33
C ARG A 161 8.16 3.21 7.99
N GLU A 162 9.08 3.41 7.04
CA GLU A 162 9.99 2.40 6.53
C GLU A 162 11.30 3.05 6.07
N MET A 163 12.34 2.23 5.90
CA MET A 163 13.62 2.65 5.36
C MET A 163 14.25 1.62 4.43
N LEU A 164 15.02 2.11 3.46
CA LEU A 164 15.95 1.32 2.66
C LEU A 164 17.35 1.46 3.25
N TYR A 165 18.14 0.39 3.18
CA TYR A 165 19.56 0.41 3.51
C TYR A 165 20.43 0.14 2.28
N ASP A 166 21.49 0.93 2.16
CA ASP A 166 22.61 0.72 1.26
C ASP A 166 23.86 0.43 2.09
N LYS A 167 24.32 -0.83 2.02
CA LYS A 167 25.48 -1.36 2.75
C LYS A 167 26.81 -0.87 2.17
N GLU A 168 26.86 -0.58 0.89
CA GLU A 168 28.07 -0.14 0.18
C GLU A 168 28.37 1.33 0.48
N ARG A 169 27.32 2.16 0.43
CA ARG A 169 27.38 3.61 0.65
C ARG A 169 27.22 3.98 2.13
N GLN A 170 26.92 3.00 2.99
CA GLN A 170 26.59 3.13 4.41
C GLN A 170 25.50 4.20 4.65
N ARG A 171 24.38 4.11 3.91
CA ARG A 171 23.28 5.07 3.99
C ARG A 171 21.94 4.40 4.25
N LEU A 172 21.10 5.08 5.02
CA LEU A 172 19.67 4.80 5.14
C LEU A 172 18.87 5.87 4.40
N VAL A 173 17.79 5.46 3.75
CA VAL A 173 16.76 6.37 3.20
C VAL A 173 15.46 6.08 3.92
N ILE A 174 15.04 7.00 4.79
CA ILE A 174 13.90 6.84 5.71
C ILE A 174 12.71 7.65 5.19
N ALA A 175 11.57 7.01 5.01
CA ALA A 175 10.29 7.67 4.70
C ALA A 175 9.51 7.92 6.00
N SER A 176 9.08 9.16 6.24
CA SER A 176 8.35 9.58 7.44
C SER A 176 7.16 10.46 7.09
N GLN A 177 6.02 10.27 7.77
CA GLN A 177 4.85 11.14 7.60
C GLN A 177 4.96 12.33 8.54
N VAL A 178 4.87 13.55 8.02
CA VAL A 178 4.88 14.79 8.82
C VAL A 178 3.50 15.45 8.75
N TYR A 179 3.06 16.00 9.88
CA TYR A 179 1.86 16.84 9.91
C TYR A 179 2.23 18.27 9.54
N GLU A 180 1.68 18.75 8.43
CA GLU A 180 1.77 20.12 7.96
C GLU A 180 0.35 20.53 7.55
N GLU A 181 -0.10 21.71 8.01
CA GLU A 181 -1.43 22.22 7.70
C GLU A 181 -1.45 22.73 6.25
N ARG A 182 -2.11 21.98 5.37
CA ARG A 182 -2.25 22.27 3.94
C ARG A 182 -3.69 22.75 3.63
N PRO A 183 -3.89 23.72 2.71
CA PRO A 183 -5.21 24.25 2.41
C PRO A 183 -6.18 23.19 1.87
N GLY A 184 -7.48 23.48 1.94
CA GLY A 184 -8.53 22.57 1.48
C GLY A 184 -8.78 21.33 2.35
N ARG A 185 -9.82 20.56 1.99
CA ARG A 185 -10.28 19.35 2.70
C ARG A 185 -9.90 18.09 1.89
N PRO A 186 -9.15 17.12 2.43
CA PRO A 186 -8.70 15.93 1.69
C PRO A 186 -9.85 14.97 1.34
N SER A 187 -9.66 14.17 0.30
CA SER A 187 -10.70 13.36 -0.35
C SER A 187 -11.19 12.13 0.42
N VAL A 188 -10.50 11.70 1.50
CA VAL A 188 -10.84 10.55 2.37
C VAL A 188 -12.34 10.40 2.68
N TRP A 189 -13.05 11.51 2.81
CA TRP A 189 -14.40 11.59 3.36
C TRP A 189 -15.53 11.60 2.30
N GLY A 190 -15.24 11.10 1.09
CA GLY A 190 -16.18 11.09 -0.04
C GLY A 190 -16.71 9.71 -0.46
N ASP A 191 -15.82 8.79 -0.84
CA ASP A 191 -16.18 7.65 -1.70
C ASP A 191 -15.89 6.28 -1.08
N SER A 192 -16.85 5.76 -0.30
CA SER A 192 -17.01 4.31 -0.14
C SER A 192 -18.21 3.84 -0.98
N PRO A 193 -18.03 3.01 -2.01
CA PRO A 193 -19.13 2.56 -2.86
C PRO A 193 -20.15 1.67 -2.12
N MET A 194 -19.82 1.18 -0.92
CA MET A 194 -20.76 0.48 -0.01
C MET A 194 -21.40 1.40 1.04
N MET A 195 -20.81 2.55 1.34
CA MET A 195 -21.22 3.46 2.42
C MET A 195 -21.29 4.89 1.86
N GLY A 196 -22.31 5.14 1.03
CA GLY A 196 -22.56 6.45 0.39
C GLY A 196 -23.09 7.51 1.36
N ALA A 197 -22.33 7.80 2.42
CA ALA A 197 -22.61 8.80 3.44
C ALA A 197 -21.29 9.46 3.90
N PRO A 198 -21.14 10.79 3.79
CA PRO A 198 -19.98 11.47 4.36
C PRO A 198 -20.06 11.40 5.89
N LEU A 199 -19.09 10.75 6.52
CA LEU A 199 -18.97 10.70 7.99
C LEU A 199 -18.88 12.15 8.55
N PRO A 200 -19.41 12.40 9.76
CA PRO A 200 -19.66 13.77 10.23
C PRO A 200 -18.37 14.58 10.43
N ASP A 201 -18.46 15.90 10.27
CA ASP A 201 -17.30 16.81 10.20
C ASP A 201 -16.34 16.61 11.39
N CYS A 202 -15.14 16.13 11.08
CA CYS A 202 -14.09 15.78 12.03
C CYS A 202 -13.55 16.94 12.88
N ALA A 203 -14.02 18.18 12.67
CA ALA A 203 -13.70 19.36 13.47
C ALA A 203 -13.90 19.18 14.99
N GLY A 204 -14.75 18.23 15.44
CA GLY A 204 -14.91 17.87 16.85
C GLY A 204 -14.10 16.66 17.34
N LEU A 205 -13.62 15.79 16.45
CA LEU A 205 -13.17 14.43 16.77
C LEU A 205 -11.63 14.24 16.82
N ARG A 206 -10.85 15.32 16.72
CA ARG A 206 -9.37 15.31 16.70
C ARG A 206 -8.73 14.43 15.61
N CYS A 207 -9.40 14.27 14.47
CA CYS A 207 -8.92 13.45 13.34
C CYS A 207 -7.64 13.95 12.64
N GLY A 208 -6.99 15.01 13.13
CA GLY A 208 -5.75 15.59 12.58
C GLY A 208 -4.57 14.60 12.50
N TYR A 209 -4.59 13.52 13.29
CA TYR A 209 -3.64 12.41 13.15
C TYR A 209 -3.68 11.72 11.77
N MET A 210 -4.83 11.75 11.07
CA MET A 210 -4.95 11.26 9.69
C MET A 210 -4.78 12.38 8.64
N GLN A 211 -4.35 13.58 9.04
CA GLN A 211 -4.10 14.72 8.15
C GLN A 211 -2.60 15.01 7.98
N GLY A 212 -1.74 14.01 8.18
CA GLY A 212 -0.31 14.09 7.86
C GLY A 212 -0.13 14.30 6.36
N GLY A 213 -0.10 15.56 5.90
CA GLY A 213 -0.19 15.92 4.49
C GLY A 213 1.13 16.03 3.73
N THR A 214 2.28 15.77 4.39
CA THR A 214 3.61 15.90 3.79
C THR A 214 4.47 14.66 4.08
N LEU A 215 4.98 14.03 3.02
CA LEU A 215 5.99 13.00 3.08
C LEU A 215 7.37 13.64 3.27
N LYS A 216 8.07 13.24 4.33
CA LYS A 216 9.49 13.53 4.53
C LYS A 216 10.35 12.31 4.17
N VAL A 217 11.26 12.48 3.22
CA VAL A 217 12.34 11.53 2.91
C VAL A 217 13.63 12.04 3.52
N THR A 218 14.25 11.27 4.42
CA THR A 218 15.49 11.62 5.11
C THR A 218 16.60 10.64 4.73
N VAL A 219 17.71 11.16 4.18
CA VAL A 219 18.94 10.40 3.94
C VAL A 219 19.84 10.53 5.16
N VAL A 220 20.24 9.41 5.75
CA VAL A 220 21.12 9.33 6.92
C VAL A 220 22.38 8.54 6.58
N ASP A 221 23.53 9.12 6.87
CA ASP A 221 24.84 8.46 6.83
C ASP A 221 25.09 7.73 8.15
N VAL A 222 25.38 6.43 8.04
CA VAL A 222 25.64 5.53 9.17
C VAL A 222 27.07 4.97 9.14
N SER A 223 28.00 5.63 8.43
CA SER A 223 29.43 5.27 8.45
C SER A 223 30.04 5.35 9.86
N ASN A 224 29.56 6.29 10.68
CA ASN A 224 29.81 6.34 12.12
C ASN A 224 28.52 5.99 12.90
N LEU A 225 28.38 4.71 13.26
CA LEU A 225 27.23 4.19 14.00
C LEU A 225 27.00 4.83 15.39
N ALA A 226 28.04 5.44 15.99
CA ALA A 226 27.93 6.15 17.26
C ALA A 226 27.42 7.59 17.11
N SER A 227 27.45 8.15 15.89
CA SER A 227 26.89 9.48 15.59
C SER A 227 26.38 9.54 14.15
N PRO A 228 25.23 8.90 13.84
CA PRO A 228 24.61 8.95 12.52
C PRO A 228 24.29 10.38 12.10
N GLN A 229 24.58 10.74 10.84
CA GLN A 229 24.45 12.11 10.35
C GLN A 229 23.31 12.23 9.33
N VAL A 230 22.38 13.15 9.57
CA VAL A 230 21.42 13.57 8.53
C VAL A 230 22.20 14.29 7.43
N LYS A 231 21.95 13.89 6.18
CA LYS A 231 22.60 14.45 4.99
C LYS A 231 21.66 15.36 4.22
N GLN A 232 20.56 14.77 3.76
CA GLN A 232 19.54 15.41 2.96
C GLN A 232 18.16 15.11 3.54
N GLN A 233 17.30 16.12 3.58
CA GLN A 233 15.87 15.96 3.81
C GLN A 233 15.10 16.51 2.61
N VAL A 234 14.02 15.84 2.24
CA VAL A 234 13.10 16.23 1.17
C VAL A 234 11.70 16.14 1.73
N PHE A 235 10.91 17.19 1.55
CA PHE A 235 9.51 17.25 1.93
C PHE A 235 8.68 17.42 0.65
N LEU A 236 7.70 16.55 0.45
CA LEU A 236 6.81 16.53 -0.72
C LEU A 236 5.36 16.35 -0.26
N PRO A 237 4.38 17.02 -0.88
CA PRO A 237 2.98 16.86 -0.52
C PRO A 237 2.49 15.43 -0.76
N GLY A 238 1.71 14.89 0.18
CA GLY A 238 1.17 13.53 0.15
C GLY A 238 1.78 12.61 1.22
N GLY A 239 1.69 11.31 1.00
CA GLY A 239 2.16 10.27 1.92
C GLY A 239 2.84 9.08 1.24
N TYR A 240 3.56 8.32 2.05
CA TYR A 240 4.34 7.16 1.61
C TYR A 240 3.45 5.97 1.21
N LEU A 241 3.73 5.33 0.06
CA LEU A 241 3.07 4.08 -0.35
C LEU A 241 4.04 2.88 -0.28
N THR A 242 5.19 2.97 -0.93
CA THR A 242 6.24 1.92 -0.91
C THR A 242 7.57 2.47 -1.45
N ALA A 243 8.71 1.86 -1.10
CA ALA A 243 9.98 2.16 -1.73
C ALA A 243 10.82 0.91 -1.95
N ARG A 244 11.58 0.90 -3.04
CA ARG A 244 12.50 -0.18 -3.44
C ARG A 244 13.84 0.40 -3.91
N ARG A 245 14.93 -0.35 -3.74
CA ARG A 245 16.28 -0.01 -4.21
C ARG A 245 16.82 -1.10 -5.14
N VAL A 246 17.42 -0.68 -6.24
CA VAL A 246 18.28 -1.50 -7.11
C VAL A 246 19.60 -0.75 -7.22
N ASP A 247 20.71 -1.35 -6.78
CA ASP A 247 22.02 -0.70 -6.67
C ASP A 247 21.95 0.67 -5.98
N SER A 248 22.41 1.76 -6.60
CA SER A 248 22.29 3.13 -6.04
C SER A 248 20.89 3.74 -6.19
N ALA A 249 20.04 3.15 -7.03
CA ALA A 249 18.78 3.74 -7.48
C ALA A 249 17.63 3.40 -6.53
N VAL A 250 17.12 4.42 -5.83
CA VAL A 250 15.91 4.34 -5.01
C VAL A 250 14.70 4.78 -5.83
N ARG A 251 13.65 3.97 -5.81
CA ARG A 251 12.31 4.28 -6.32
C ARG A 251 11.35 4.30 -5.15
N LEU A 252 10.93 5.48 -4.75
CA LEU A 252 9.88 5.68 -3.75
C LEU A 252 8.60 6.06 -4.48
N VAL A 253 7.52 5.31 -4.25
CA VAL A 253 6.18 5.68 -4.71
C VAL A 253 5.42 6.32 -3.56
N MET A 254 4.83 7.47 -3.85
CA MET A 254 4.01 8.24 -2.93
C MET A 254 2.69 8.62 -3.58
N THR A 255 1.69 8.91 -2.74
CA THR A 255 0.37 9.38 -3.17
C THR A 255 0.05 10.72 -2.50
N ASP A 256 -0.43 11.71 -3.25
CA ASP A 256 -1.12 12.87 -2.65
C ASP A 256 -2.62 12.76 -2.95
N GLU A 257 -3.42 13.11 -1.95
CA GLU A 257 -4.87 13.13 -2.10
C GLU A 257 -5.33 14.45 -2.70
N PHE A 258 -6.38 14.40 -3.51
CA PHE A 258 -7.03 15.61 -3.95
C PHE A 258 -7.64 16.37 -2.76
N ARG A 259 -7.36 17.67 -2.68
CA ARG A 259 -7.84 18.55 -1.60
C ARG A 259 -8.89 19.51 -2.18
N TRP A 260 -10.13 19.37 -1.74
CA TRP A 260 -11.23 20.25 -2.16
C TRP A 260 -11.07 21.65 -1.57
N PRO A 261 -11.39 22.74 -2.31
CA PRO A 261 -11.45 24.08 -1.75
C PRO A 261 -12.37 24.11 -0.52
N SER A 262 -12.01 24.87 0.50
CA SER A 262 -12.61 24.79 1.86
C SER A 262 -14.13 24.99 1.92
N ASP A 263 -14.72 25.60 0.89
CA ASP A 263 -16.13 25.99 0.79
C ASP A 263 -16.98 25.11 -0.15
N VAL A 264 -16.36 24.14 -0.82
CA VAL A 264 -17.07 23.09 -1.56
C VAL A 264 -17.87 22.22 -0.58
N ARG A 265 -19.14 21.94 -0.90
CA ARG A 265 -20.03 21.08 -0.08
C ARG A 265 -20.67 20.02 -0.96
N PHE A 266 -20.77 18.80 -0.46
CA PHE A 266 -21.40 17.70 -1.21
C PHE A 266 -22.92 17.60 -0.99
N TYR A 267 -23.46 18.40 -0.07
CA TYR A 267 -24.87 18.44 0.31
C TYR A 267 -25.31 19.90 0.53
N PRO A 268 -26.57 20.26 0.24
CA PRO A 268 -27.12 21.57 0.55
C PRO A 268 -27.31 21.74 2.07
N GLU A 269 -27.39 22.99 2.53
CA GLU A 269 -27.71 23.28 3.93
C GLU A 269 -29.16 22.85 4.25
N TYR A 270 -29.35 22.10 5.33
CA TYR A 270 -30.64 21.49 5.63
C TYR A 270 -31.72 22.53 5.95
N SER A 271 -32.85 22.44 5.26
CA SER A 271 -34.11 23.07 5.66
C SER A 271 -35.28 22.15 5.37
N ARG A 272 -36.41 22.36 6.07
CA ARG A 272 -37.66 21.62 5.82
C ARG A 272 -38.20 21.80 4.40
N GLU A 273 -37.75 22.83 3.68
CA GLU A 273 -38.13 23.01 2.29
C GLU A 273 -37.56 21.92 1.37
N LEU A 274 -36.42 21.32 1.76
CA LEU A 274 -35.77 20.24 1.02
C LEU A 274 -36.44 18.87 1.25
N GLU A 275 -37.48 18.79 2.08
CA GLU A 275 -38.42 17.66 2.12
C GLU A 275 -39.21 17.56 0.80
N ASN A 276 -39.33 18.66 0.04
CA ASN A 276 -39.86 18.65 -1.33
C ASN A 276 -38.76 18.29 -2.35
N ARG A 277 -39.04 17.29 -3.20
CA ARG A 277 -38.10 16.76 -4.19
C ARG A 277 -37.59 17.80 -5.19
N ASP A 278 -38.46 18.71 -5.64
CA ASP A 278 -38.11 19.69 -6.68
C ASP A 278 -37.25 20.81 -6.09
N LYS A 279 -37.54 21.25 -4.86
CA LYS A 279 -36.67 22.13 -4.08
C LYS A 279 -35.32 21.49 -3.75
N MET A 280 -35.29 20.19 -3.41
CA MET A 280 -34.04 19.45 -3.24
C MET A 280 -33.22 19.41 -4.54
N ASN A 281 -33.84 19.11 -5.68
CA ASN A 281 -33.17 19.15 -6.98
C ASN A 281 -32.58 20.54 -7.26
N ALA A 282 -33.37 21.61 -7.18
CA ALA A 282 -32.90 22.98 -7.41
C ALA A 282 -31.76 23.39 -6.45
N ALA A 283 -31.79 22.93 -5.20
CA ALA A 283 -30.70 23.16 -4.24
C ALA A 283 -29.41 22.40 -4.61
N LEU A 284 -29.53 21.17 -5.15
CA LEU A 284 -28.40 20.39 -5.66
C LEU A 284 -27.82 21.01 -6.95
N ASP A 285 -28.66 21.53 -7.85
CA ASP A 285 -28.23 22.24 -9.07
C ASP A 285 -27.51 23.56 -8.74
N ALA A 286 -28.07 24.37 -7.83
CA ALA A 286 -27.42 25.59 -7.34
C ALA A 286 -26.09 25.29 -6.61
N LEU A 287 -26.01 24.16 -5.90
CA LEU A 287 -24.79 23.70 -5.25
C LEU A 287 -23.72 23.26 -6.27
N ILE A 288 -24.11 22.56 -7.34
CA ILE A 288 -23.21 22.22 -8.45
C ILE A 288 -22.58 23.48 -9.06
N VAL A 289 -23.40 24.49 -9.39
CA VAL A 289 -22.90 25.77 -9.93
C VAL A 289 -21.92 26.45 -8.96
N LYS A 290 -22.26 26.49 -7.66
CA LYS A 290 -21.38 27.09 -6.63
C LYS A 290 -20.05 26.35 -6.52
N ASN A 291 -20.09 25.01 -6.44
CA ASN A 291 -18.91 24.17 -6.29
C ASN A 291 -18.02 24.22 -7.54
N GLU A 292 -18.60 24.17 -8.74
CA GLU A 292 -17.87 24.31 -10.00
C GLU A 292 -17.13 25.64 -10.04
N LYS A 293 -17.78 26.76 -9.66
CA LYS A 293 -17.09 28.05 -9.54
C LYS A 293 -15.94 28.01 -8.52
N LEU A 294 -16.15 27.44 -7.34
CA LEU A 294 -15.09 27.36 -6.31
C LEU A 294 -13.88 26.52 -6.75
N ILE A 295 -14.09 25.54 -7.63
CA ILE A 295 -13.02 24.76 -8.28
C ILE A 295 -12.30 25.63 -9.31
N ARG A 296 -13.03 26.27 -10.25
CA ARG A 296 -12.44 27.15 -11.30
C ARG A 296 -11.88 28.49 -10.80
N ASP A 297 -12.01 28.78 -9.51
CA ASP A 297 -11.44 29.95 -8.84
C ASP A 297 -10.04 29.67 -8.24
N GLN A 298 -9.55 28.43 -8.26
CA GLN A 298 -8.22 28.05 -7.76
C GLN A 298 -7.12 28.32 -8.82
N THR A 299 -5.86 28.01 -8.46
CA THR A 299 -4.74 27.92 -9.40
C THR A 299 -4.03 26.57 -9.28
N LEU A 300 -3.18 26.22 -10.26
CA LEU A 300 -2.35 25.01 -10.21
C LEU A 300 -1.48 24.91 -8.95
N ALA A 301 -1.10 26.03 -8.33
CA ALA A 301 -0.32 26.03 -7.09
C ALA A 301 -1.14 25.61 -5.85
N ASP A 302 -2.46 25.77 -5.90
CA ASP A 302 -3.40 25.30 -4.87
C ASP A 302 -3.70 23.79 -5.06
N TRP A 303 -3.63 23.30 -6.30
CA TRP A 303 -3.81 21.88 -6.64
C TRP A 303 -2.55 21.02 -6.44
N VAL A 304 -1.37 21.55 -6.80
CA VAL A 304 -0.09 20.84 -6.79
C VAL A 304 0.94 21.69 -6.06
N GLU A 305 1.19 21.36 -4.81
CA GLU A 305 2.15 22.10 -3.97
C GLU A 305 3.61 21.79 -4.39
N PRO A 306 4.51 22.79 -4.47
CA PRO A 306 5.93 22.54 -4.66
C PRO A 306 6.52 21.85 -3.42
N GLY A 307 7.48 20.94 -3.63
CA GLY A 307 8.23 20.37 -2.51
C GLY A 307 9.25 21.35 -1.94
N ARG A 308 9.99 20.90 -0.93
CA ARG A 308 11.20 21.59 -0.44
C ARG A 308 12.30 20.60 -0.06
N ARG A 309 13.55 20.98 -0.33
CA ARG A 309 14.77 20.32 0.14
C ARG A 309 15.27 21.06 1.38
N VAL A 310 15.73 20.34 2.39
CA VAL A 310 16.48 20.90 3.53
C VAL A 310 17.83 20.18 3.59
N ALA A 311 18.92 20.95 3.62
CA ALA A 311 20.28 20.44 3.73
C ALA A 311 20.70 20.26 5.21
N ALA A 312 21.82 19.58 5.45
CA ALA A 312 22.32 19.28 6.80
C ALA A 312 22.64 20.52 7.67
N ASP A 313 22.83 21.69 7.07
CA ASP A 313 23.02 22.99 7.74
C ASP A 313 21.70 23.71 8.07
N GLY A 314 20.55 23.13 7.70
CA GLY A 314 19.23 23.74 7.81
C GLY A 314 18.82 24.61 6.61
N THR A 315 19.70 24.81 5.62
CA THR A 315 19.38 25.61 4.42
C THR A 315 18.24 24.95 3.65
N THR A 316 17.14 25.68 3.51
CA THR A 316 15.94 25.24 2.80
C THR A 316 15.93 25.77 1.37
N THR A 317 15.54 24.95 0.40
CA THR A 317 15.43 25.31 -1.01
C THR A 317 14.13 24.75 -1.59
N ALA A 318 13.40 25.54 -2.37
CA ALA A 318 12.20 25.09 -3.05
C ALA A 318 12.53 23.97 -4.05
N LEU A 319 11.67 22.95 -4.11
CA LEU A 319 11.74 21.84 -5.06
C LEU A 319 10.51 21.90 -5.97
N PRO A 320 10.52 22.76 -7.01
CA PRO A 320 9.42 22.86 -7.96
C PRO A 320 9.22 21.55 -8.72
N PHE A 321 8.06 21.40 -9.35
CA PHE A 321 7.76 20.36 -10.32
C PHE A 321 7.83 20.91 -11.74
N SER A 322 8.07 20.06 -12.74
CA SER A 322 7.69 20.38 -14.12
C SER A 322 6.29 19.83 -14.40
N CYS A 323 5.45 20.60 -15.10
CA CYS A 323 4.17 20.09 -15.59
C CYS A 323 4.35 18.97 -16.63
N SER A 324 5.53 18.90 -17.28
CA SER A 324 5.92 17.79 -18.17
C SER A 324 6.31 16.49 -17.44
N ASP A 325 6.47 16.52 -16.11
CA ASP A 325 6.66 15.31 -15.30
C ASP A 325 5.32 14.62 -14.97
N PHE A 326 4.20 15.25 -15.31
CA PHE A 326 2.85 14.73 -15.07
C PHE A 326 2.26 14.07 -16.33
N PHE A 327 1.49 13.01 -16.08
CA PHE A 327 0.75 12.24 -17.05
C PHE A 327 -0.70 12.07 -16.60
N HIS A 328 -1.61 11.85 -17.55
CA HIS A 328 -2.96 11.35 -17.30
C HIS A 328 -3.20 10.07 -18.10
N ALA A 329 -4.12 9.22 -17.61
CA ALA A 329 -4.62 8.12 -18.41
C ALA A 329 -5.58 8.65 -19.49
N ASN A 330 -5.61 8.01 -20.66
CA ASN A 330 -6.61 8.28 -21.71
C ASN A 330 -8.02 7.71 -21.39
N ALA A 331 -8.35 7.61 -20.10
CA ALA A 331 -9.48 6.86 -19.56
C ALA A 331 -9.79 7.31 -18.12
N PRO A 332 -11.03 7.15 -17.62
CA PRO A 332 -11.39 7.59 -16.27
C PRO A 332 -10.64 6.79 -15.20
N THR A 333 -10.01 7.51 -14.28
CA THR A 333 -9.38 6.98 -13.06
C THR A 333 -9.79 7.85 -11.88
N GLY A 334 -9.65 7.35 -10.65
CA GLY A 334 -10.01 8.13 -9.46
C GLY A 334 -9.16 9.39 -9.34
N LEU A 335 -9.71 10.49 -8.83
CA LEU A 335 -8.94 11.74 -8.72
C LEU A 335 -7.98 11.73 -7.52
N GLY A 336 -6.68 11.87 -7.81
CA GLY A 336 -5.57 11.95 -6.87
C GLY A 336 -4.25 12.09 -7.64
N PHE A 337 -3.11 11.96 -6.96
CA PHE A 337 -1.79 12.00 -7.60
C PHE A 337 -0.90 10.87 -7.11
N VAL A 338 -0.38 10.03 -8.01
CA VAL A 338 0.71 9.07 -7.69
C VAL A 338 2.02 9.62 -8.25
N THR A 339 3.07 9.70 -7.44
CA THR A 339 4.42 10.11 -7.91
C THR A 339 5.43 9.00 -7.66
N VAL A 340 6.16 8.60 -8.70
CA VAL A 340 7.40 7.82 -8.60
C VAL A 340 8.55 8.81 -8.42
N LEU A 341 9.05 8.92 -7.19
CA LEU A 341 10.24 9.68 -6.83
C LEU A 341 11.48 8.81 -7.07
N SER A 342 12.40 9.33 -7.87
CA SER A 342 13.68 8.69 -8.23
C SER A 342 14.83 9.44 -7.57
N LEU A 343 15.57 8.74 -6.70
CA LEU A 343 16.75 9.23 -6.02
C LEU A 343 17.92 8.29 -6.34
N ASP A 344 18.99 8.84 -6.90
CA ASP A 344 20.27 8.16 -7.01
C ASP A 344 21.15 8.47 -5.78
N LEU A 345 21.73 7.44 -5.17
CA LEU A 345 22.61 7.58 -4.00
C LEU A 345 24.07 7.88 -4.37
N ASP A 346 24.50 7.73 -5.62
CA ASP A 346 25.85 8.14 -6.06
C ASP A 346 25.92 9.63 -6.45
N THR A 347 24.80 10.22 -6.87
CA THR A 347 24.66 11.65 -7.14
C THR A 347 25.00 12.50 -5.92
N VAL A 348 25.85 13.51 -6.14
CA VAL A 348 26.25 14.48 -5.09
C VAL A 348 25.04 15.27 -4.61
N GLU A 349 24.93 15.41 -3.29
CA GLU A 349 23.81 16.08 -2.62
C GLU A 349 23.58 17.52 -3.13
N GLY A 350 22.47 17.71 -3.85
CA GLY A 350 22.06 19.01 -4.41
C GLY A 350 22.58 19.29 -5.83
N ALA A 351 23.37 18.39 -6.42
CA ALA A 351 23.94 18.59 -7.77
C ALA A 351 22.94 18.30 -8.92
N ALA A 352 21.84 17.59 -8.66
CA ALA A 352 20.80 17.27 -9.64
C ALA A 352 19.38 17.46 -9.05
N PRO A 353 18.37 17.78 -9.88
CA PRO A 353 16.98 17.70 -9.48
C PRO A 353 16.58 16.24 -9.20
N LEU A 354 15.65 16.04 -8.26
CA LEU A 354 15.08 14.71 -8.00
C LEU A 354 14.13 14.34 -9.13
N GLY A 355 14.31 13.15 -9.72
CA GLY A 355 13.40 12.67 -10.75
C GLY A 355 12.01 12.42 -10.18
N ARG A 356 10.99 12.99 -10.80
CA ARG A 356 9.58 12.78 -10.46
C ARG A 356 8.87 12.33 -11.71
N THR A 357 8.10 11.25 -11.62
CA THR A 357 7.18 10.85 -12.69
C THR A 357 5.81 10.67 -12.06
N SER A 358 4.90 11.59 -12.37
CA SER A 358 3.60 11.75 -11.70
C SER A 358 2.47 11.28 -12.61
N VAL A 359 1.46 10.61 -12.06
CA VAL A 359 0.21 10.28 -12.74
C VAL A 359 -0.94 10.93 -11.97
N VAL A 360 -1.80 11.67 -12.66
CA VAL A 360 -3.07 12.17 -12.11
C VAL A 360 -4.05 11.00 -12.08
N SER A 361 -4.03 10.27 -10.97
CA SER A 361 -4.83 9.09 -10.67
C SER A 361 -4.78 8.81 -9.15
N ALA A 362 -5.80 8.16 -8.62
CA ALA A 362 -5.76 7.46 -7.35
C ALA A 362 -4.75 6.28 -7.42
N PRO A 363 -4.12 5.89 -6.29
CA PRO A 363 -3.15 4.81 -6.25
C PRO A 363 -3.80 3.43 -6.45
N GLY A 364 -3.18 2.61 -7.29
CA GLY A 364 -3.40 1.16 -7.34
C GLY A 364 -2.19 0.40 -6.79
N VAL A 365 -1.94 -0.79 -7.34
CA VAL A 365 -0.87 -1.70 -6.92
C VAL A 365 0.45 -1.33 -7.58
N VAL A 366 1.56 -1.39 -6.85
CA VAL A 366 2.92 -1.16 -7.36
C VAL A 366 3.75 -2.44 -7.32
N TYR A 367 4.28 -2.86 -8.45
CA TYR A 367 5.27 -3.93 -8.59
C TYR A 367 6.58 -3.40 -9.20
N ALA A 368 7.71 -4.06 -8.96
CA ALA A 368 8.95 -3.77 -9.69
C ALA A 368 9.84 -5.01 -9.83
N SER A 369 10.50 -5.12 -10.98
CA SER A 369 11.67 -5.97 -11.21
C SER A 369 12.95 -5.11 -11.07
N THR A 370 14.10 -5.65 -11.48
CA THR A 370 15.36 -4.88 -11.50
C THR A 370 15.42 -3.82 -12.61
N GLU A 371 14.59 -3.96 -13.66
CA GLU A 371 14.59 -3.04 -14.82
C GLU A 371 13.27 -2.28 -15.00
N SER A 372 12.16 -2.81 -14.47
CA SER A 372 10.81 -2.31 -14.70
C SER A 372 10.10 -1.94 -13.40
N LEU A 373 9.35 -0.83 -13.38
CA LEU A 373 8.33 -0.54 -12.39
C LEU A 373 6.96 -0.57 -13.05
N TYR A 374 5.98 -1.18 -12.38
CA TYR A 374 4.60 -1.27 -12.82
C TYR A 374 3.69 -0.63 -11.78
N LEU A 375 2.85 0.31 -12.22
CA LEU A 375 1.82 0.96 -11.42
C LEU A 375 0.45 0.64 -12.02
N SER A 376 -0.48 0.09 -11.24
CA SER A 376 -1.88 0.00 -11.67
C SER A 376 -2.69 1.22 -11.25
N ALA A 377 -3.76 1.48 -12.00
CA ALA A 377 -4.82 2.42 -11.68
C ALA A 377 -6.17 1.74 -11.99
N ASN A 378 -7.20 1.98 -11.18
CA ASN A 378 -8.53 1.38 -11.41
C ASN A 378 -9.39 2.30 -12.27
N HIS A 379 -10.18 1.71 -13.16
CA HIS A 379 -11.21 2.41 -13.93
C HIS A 379 -12.23 3.04 -12.97
N TRP A 380 -12.55 4.32 -13.17
CA TRP A 380 -13.49 5.03 -12.30
C TRP A 380 -14.88 5.16 -12.92
N TRP A 381 -15.81 4.34 -12.42
CA TRP A 381 -17.23 4.46 -12.75
C TRP A 381 -17.87 5.62 -11.97
N TRP A 382 -18.18 6.71 -12.68
CA TRP A 382 -18.82 7.92 -12.13
C TRP A 382 -20.22 7.68 -11.54
N GLN A 383 -20.97 6.71 -12.08
CA GLN A 383 -22.24 6.26 -11.54
C GLN A 383 -22.23 4.73 -11.40
N GLN A 384 -22.79 4.20 -10.31
CA GLN A 384 -23.09 2.76 -10.21
C GLN A 384 -24.27 2.43 -11.12
N VAL A 385 -24.02 1.82 -12.28
CA VAL A 385 -25.08 1.25 -13.13
C VAL A 385 -24.88 -0.26 -13.30
N ALA A 386 -25.94 -0.95 -13.71
CA ALA A 386 -25.97 -2.39 -13.86
C ALA A 386 -24.95 -2.90 -14.89
N GLU A 387 -24.51 -4.16 -14.73
CA GLU A 387 -23.66 -4.92 -15.65
C GLU A 387 -22.23 -4.37 -15.83
N GLN A 388 -21.90 -3.26 -15.16
CA GLN A 388 -20.53 -2.77 -15.05
C GLN A 388 -19.65 -3.74 -14.28
N SER A 389 -18.42 -3.86 -14.76
CA SER A 389 -17.39 -4.71 -14.17
C SER A 389 -16.17 -3.89 -13.79
N ASP A 390 -15.45 -4.36 -12.77
CA ASP A 390 -14.16 -3.78 -12.38
C ASP A 390 -13.13 -3.89 -13.52
N HIS A 391 -12.21 -2.93 -13.58
CA HIS A 391 -11.12 -2.91 -14.55
C HIS A 391 -9.90 -2.18 -13.96
N SER A 392 -8.70 -2.64 -14.28
CA SER A 392 -7.45 -1.93 -14.02
C SER A 392 -6.73 -1.59 -15.32
N TYR A 393 -6.07 -0.43 -15.32
CA TYR A 393 -5.00 -0.09 -16.25
C TYR A 393 -3.66 -0.39 -15.56
N ILE A 394 -2.65 -0.78 -16.33
CA ILE A 394 -1.30 -1.06 -15.80
C ILE A 394 -0.29 -0.29 -16.64
N HIS A 395 0.51 0.54 -15.99
CA HIS A 395 1.48 1.45 -16.61
C HIS A 395 2.90 0.96 -16.32
N LYS A 396 3.67 0.64 -17.36
CA LYS A 396 5.08 0.24 -17.26
C LYS A 396 6.01 1.46 -17.36
N PHE A 397 7.00 1.49 -16.48
CA PHE A 397 8.13 2.42 -16.49
C PHE A 397 9.45 1.63 -16.53
N ASP A 398 10.41 2.10 -17.33
CA ASP A 398 11.82 1.70 -17.25
C ASP A 398 12.45 2.46 -16.08
N ILE A 399 13.17 1.75 -15.20
CA ILE A 399 13.81 2.33 -14.01
C ILE A 399 15.34 2.21 -14.03
N ARG A 400 15.95 1.76 -15.13
CA ARG A 400 17.39 1.49 -15.23
C ARG A 400 18.28 2.73 -15.17
N GLU A 401 17.75 3.90 -15.50
CA GLU A 401 18.42 5.18 -15.30
C GLU A 401 18.28 5.60 -13.82
N PRO A 402 19.34 5.63 -12.98
CA PRO A 402 19.19 5.78 -11.52
C PRO A 402 18.38 7.00 -11.07
N ALA A 403 18.40 8.09 -11.84
CA ALA A 403 17.70 9.34 -11.56
C ALA A 403 16.26 9.46 -12.12
N ARG A 404 15.71 8.48 -12.87
CA ARG A 404 14.39 8.61 -13.52
C ARG A 404 13.60 7.29 -13.58
N ALA A 405 12.28 7.41 -13.65
CA ALA A 405 11.36 6.36 -14.07
C ALA A 405 10.68 6.80 -15.37
N THR A 406 10.99 6.15 -16.50
CA THR A 406 10.61 6.59 -17.85
C THR A 406 9.46 5.74 -18.37
N TYR A 407 8.34 6.37 -18.75
CA TYR A 407 7.16 5.65 -19.24
C TYR A 407 7.44 4.85 -20.53
N VAL A 408 7.06 3.57 -20.55
CA VAL A 408 7.29 2.62 -21.66
C VAL A 408 6.01 2.29 -22.40
N GLY A 409 4.88 2.17 -21.69
CA GLY A 409 3.60 1.77 -22.28
C GLY A 409 2.60 1.30 -21.23
N SER A 410 1.33 1.16 -21.62
CA SER A 410 0.28 0.68 -20.72
C SER A 410 -0.53 -0.47 -21.31
N GLY A 411 -1.13 -1.27 -20.43
CA GLY A 411 -2.11 -2.31 -20.73
C GLY A 411 -3.41 -2.10 -19.99
N SER A 412 -4.42 -2.88 -20.33
CA SER A 412 -5.78 -2.81 -19.79
C SER A 412 -6.23 -4.24 -19.44
N VAL A 413 -6.72 -4.47 -18.22
CA VAL A 413 -7.09 -5.80 -17.71
C VAL A 413 -8.39 -5.76 -16.91
N ALA A 414 -9.27 -6.74 -17.15
CA ALA A 414 -10.52 -6.86 -16.40
C ALA A 414 -10.25 -7.25 -14.95
N GLY A 415 -11.02 -6.65 -14.03
CA GLY A 415 -10.90 -6.85 -12.59
C GLY A 415 -9.80 -6.04 -11.91
N VAL A 416 -9.70 -6.20 -10.60
CA VAL A 416 -8.69 -5.58 -9.73
C VAL A 416 -7.63 -6.57 -9.27
N LEU A 417 -6.44 -6.04 -8.96
CA LEU A 417 -5.30 -6.80 -8.41
C LEU A 417 -5.35 -6.77 -6.86
N VAL A 418 -5.08 -7.90 -6.20
CA VAL A 418 -5.17 -7.99 -4.73
C VAL A 418 -4.03 -7.29 -3.98
N ASN A 419 -2.78 -7.44 -4.45
CA ASN A 419 -1.57 -6.85 -3.87
C ASN A 419 -0.39 -7.00 -4.85
N GLN A 420 0.83 -6.61 -4.46
CA GLN A 420 2.01 -6.64 -5.34
C GLN A 420 2.36 -8.03 -5.90
N PHE A 421 2.02 -9.12 -5.22
CA PHE A 421 2.26 -10.50 -5.69
C PHE A 421 1.27 -10.97 -6.77
N ALA A 422 0.22 -10.18 -7.03
CA ALA A 422 -0.64 -10.34 -8.19
C ALA A 422 0.02 -9.86 -9.51
N MET A 423 1.27 -9.35 -9.46
CA MET A 423 2.11 -9.05 -10.62
C MET A 423 3.47 -9.74 -10.53
N ASP A 424 4.02 -10.10 -11.69
CA ASP A 424 5.39 -10.60 -11.88
C ASP A 424 5.89 -10.35 -13.31
N GLU A 425 7.20 -10.13 -13.50
CA GLU A 425 7.84 -10.05 -14.81
C GLU A 425 8.84 -11.20 -15.01
N HIS A 426 8.63 -12.01 -16.04
CA HIS A 426 9.49 -13.16 -16.37
C HIS A 426 9.77 -13.23 -17.86
N GLU A 427 11.06 -13.33 -18.25
CA GLU A 427 11.51 -13.37 -19.65
C GLU A 427 10.94 -12.22 -20.53
N GLY A 428 10.65 -11.06 -19.92
CA GLY A 428 10.05 -9.89 -20.57
C GLY A 428 8.51 -9.87 -20.65
N VAL A 429 7.85 -10.92 -20.14
CA VAL A 429 6.39 -11.02 -20.05
C VAL A 429 5.92 -10.57 -18.66
N LEU A 430 5.02 -9.59 -18.62
CA LEU A 430 4.25 -9.27 -17.42
C LEU A 430 3.15 -10.33 -17.22
N ARG A 431 2.97 -10.77 -15.98
CA ARG A 431 1.98 -11.75 -15.56
C ARG A 431 1.11 -11.13 -14.48
N VAL A 432 -0.21 -11.22 -14.63
CA VAL A 432 -1.17 -10.51 -13.79
C VAL A 432 -2.27 -11.45 -13.34
N ALA A 433 -2.64 -11.40 -12.06
CA ALA A 433 -3.80 -12.08 -11.52
C ALA A 433 -4.85 -11.05 -11.05
N THR A 434 -6.11 -11.21 -11.45
CA THR A 434 -7.19 -10.27 -11.10
C THR A 434 -8.45 -10.97 -10.58
N THR A 435 -9.23 -10.27 -9.76
CA THR A 435 -10.63 -10.59 -9.50
C THR A 435 -11.52 -9.61 -10.24
N VAL A 436 -12.39 -10.10 -11.12
CA VAL A 436 -13.42 -9.32 -11.81
C VAL A 436 -14.68 -9.34 -10.98
N THR A 437 -15.10 -8.20 -10.43
CA THR A 437 -16.44 -8.01 -9.85
C THR A 437 -17.37 -7.48 -10.93
N THR A 438 -18.60 -8.00 -11.04
CA THR A 438 -19.64 -7.48 -11.93
C THR A 438 -20.91 -7.18 -11.13
N TRP A 439 -21.37 -5.92 -11.16
CA TRP A 439 -22.49 -5.45 -10.36
C TRP A 439 -23.83 -5.72 -11.05
N ARG A 440 -24.59 -6.68 -10.51
CA ARG A 440 -25.98 -6.95 -10.94
C ARG A 440 -26.97 -6.02 -10.23
N THR A 441 -28.07 -5.73 -10.91
CA THR A 441 -29.26 -5.12 -10.30
C THR A 441 -30.51 -5.95 -10.55
N GLU A 442 -31.38 -6.04 -9.54
CA GLU A 442 -32.76 -6.46 -9.69
C GLU A 442 -33.62 -5.23 -10.03
N GLY A 443 -34.40 -5.30 -11.11
CA GLY A 443 -35.30 -4.23 -11.55
C GLY A 443 -36.71 -4.44 -11.01
N ASN A 444 -37.21 -3.54 -10.18
CA ASN A 444 -38.50 -3.70 -9.49
C ASN A 444 -39.74 -3.34 -10.35
N GLY A 445 -39.55 -3.07 -11.65
CA GLY A 445 -40.61 -2.72 -12.60
C GLY A 445 -41.09 -1.26 -12.53
N ASP A 446 -40.55 -0.46 -11.60
CA ASP A 446 -40.84 0.96 -11.36
C ASP A 446 -39.83 1.92 -12.02
N GLY A 447 -38.79 1.39 -12.65
CA GLY A 447 -37.65 2.14 -13.20
C GLY A 447 -36.49 2.35 -12.23
N VAL A 448 -36.56 1.81 -11.01
CA VAL A 448 -35.47 1.85 -10.02
C VAL A 448 -34.74 0.51 -10.01
N SER A 449 -33.49 0.52 -10.47
CA SER A 449 -32.58 -0.62 -10.36
C SER A 449 -31.96 -0.68 -8.97
N THR A 450 -32.29 -1.72 -8.19
CA THR A 450 -31.67 -1.98 -6.88
C THR A 450 -30.55 -3.03 -7.00
N PRO A 451 -29.42 -2.90 -6.27
CA PRO A 451 -28.41 -3.97 -6.21
C PRO A 451 -29.06 -5.29 -5.77
N THR A 452 -28.65 -6.42 -6.37
CA THR A 452 -29.33 -7.69 -6.08
C THR A 452 -29.13 -8.13 -4.64
N THR A 453 -30.13 -8.85 -4.12
CA THR A 453 -30.04 -9.54 -2.82
C THR A 453 -28.94 -10.61 -2.75
N ASN A 454 -28.39 -11.02 -3.90
CA ASN A 454 -27.37 -12.07 -4.04
C ASN A 454 -25.93 -11.53 -4.08
N GLY A 455 -25.74 -10.20 -4.13
CA GLY A 455 -24.44 -9.56 -4.30
C GLY A 455 -23.99 -9.43 -5.77
N PRO A 456 -22.76 -8.97 -6.02
CA PRO A 456 -22.16 -8.98 -7.36
C PRO A 456 -21.70 -10.40 -7.76
N ASP A 457 -21.56 -10.64 -9.06
CA ASP A 457 -20.75 -11.77 -9.54
C ASP A 457 -19.28 -11.48 -9.28
N THR A 458 -18.50 -12.52 -9.00
CA THR A 458 -17.03 -12.45 -9.10
C THR A 458 -16.48 -13.65 -9.86
N VAL A 459 -15.39 -13.43 -10.61
CA VAL A 459 -14.53 -14.48 -11.18
C VAL A 459 -13.07 -14.05 -11.07
N SER A 460 -12.16 -15.00 -10.84
CA SER A 460 -10.72 -14.74 -10.82
C SER A 460 -10.08 -15.14 -12.15
N ARG A 461 -9.01 -14.45 -12.59
CA ARG A 461 -8.33 -14.68 -13.88
C ARG A 461 -6.82 -14.50 -13.78
N LEU A 462 -6.07 -15.12 -14.70
CA LEU A 462 -4.65 -14.87 -14.95
C LEU A 462 -4.48 -14.38 -16.39
N VAL A 463 -3.78 -13.26 -16.60
CA VAL A 463 -3.55 -12.64 -17.90
C VAL A 463 -2.06 -12.32 -18.08
N THR A 464 -1.55 -12.46 -19.30
CA THR A 464 -0.13 -12.25 -19.67
C THR A 464 0.00 -11.12 -20.70
N PHE A 465 1.06 -10.31 -20.60
CA PHE A 465 1.30 -9.17 -21.48
C PHE A 465 2.76 -9.03 -21.90
N ALA A 466 3.02 -8.51 -23.10
CA ALA A 466 4.36 -8.13 -23.57
C ALA A 466 4.43 -6.64 -23.98
N PRO A 467 5.57 -5.97 -23.73
CA PRO A 467 5.79 -4.60 -24.20
C PRO A 467 5.99 -4.57 -25.72
N LYS A 468 5.09 -3.86 -26.43
CA LYS A 468 5.12 -3.72 -27.90
C LYS A 468 4.54 -2.37 -28.30
N ASN A 469 5.25 -1.63 -29.16
CA ASN A 469 4.80 -0.35 -29.76
C ASN A 469 4.20 0.68 -28.77
N GLY A 470 4.82 0.85 -27.59
CA GLY A 470 4.34 1.79 -26.57
C GLY A 470 3.15 1.29 -25.73
N ARG A 471 2.86 -0.01 -25.76
CA ARG A 471 1.74 -0.67 -25.07
C ARG A 471 2.22 -1.94 -24.37
N LEU A 472 1.43 -2.42 -23.42
CA LEU A 472 1.46 -3.80 -22.95
C LEU A 472 0.33 -4.52 -23.71
N GLU A 473 0.69 -5.24 -24.77
CA GLU A 473 -0.27 -6.06 -25.51
C GLU A 473 -0.52 -7.38 -24.78
N GLU A 474 -1.78 -7.79 -24.67
CA GLU A 474 -2.14 -9.10 -24.10
C GLU A 474 -1.60 -10.22 -25.01
N LEU A 475 -0.92 -11.20 -24.41
CA LEU A 475 -0.48 -12.42 -25.09
C LEU A 475 -1.54 -13.54 -24.95
N GLY A 476 -2.12 -13.68 -23.75
CA GLY A 476 -3.11 -14.71 -23.46
C GLY A 476 -3.77 -14.52 -22.09
N ARG A 477 -4.79 -15.34 -21.84
CA ARG A 477 -5.56 -15.36 -20.60
C ARG A 477 -6.00 -16.78 -20.23
N SER A 478 -6.17 -17.03 -18.94
CA SER A 478 -6.76 -18.27 -18.43
C SER A 478 -8.26 -18.36 -18.74
N GLU A 479 -8.84 -19.52 -18.46
CA GLU A 479 -10.28 -19.63 -18.17
C GLU A 479 -10.65 -18.86 -16.90
N ASP A 480 -11.96 -18.67 -16.69
CA ASP A 480 -12.50 -18.05 -15.48
C ASP A 480 -12.41 -19.02 -14.30
N LEU A 481 -11.91 -18.51 -13.17
CA LEU A 481 -11.62 -19.27 -11.95
C LEU A 481 -12.61 -18.91 -10.85
N ALA A 482 -12.89 -19.88 -9.98
CA ALA A 482 -13.60 -19.71 -8.70
C ALA A 482 -14.78 -18.70 -8.72
N PRO A 483 -15.88 -19.00 -9.45
CA PRO A 483 -17.04 -18.12 -9.49
C PRO A 483 -17.59 -17.84 -8.09
N THR A 484 -17.90 -16.58 -7.79
CA THR A 484 -18.29 -16.04 -6.48
C THR A 484 -17.19 -15.99 -5.41
N GLU A 485 -15.95 -16.31 -5.76
CA GLU A 485 -14.77 -16.11 -4.89
C GLU A 485 -13.91 -14.95 -5.40
N ARG A 486 -12.93 -14.54 -4.59
CA ARG A 486 -11.92 -13.52 -4.94
C ARG A 486 -10.52 -14.02 -4.61
N ILE A 487 -9.50 -13.51 -5.30
CA ILE A 487 -8.10 -13.80 -4.99
C ILE A 487 -7.75 -13.21 -3.62
N PHE A 488 -7.14 -14.03 -2.76
CA PHE A 488 -6.52 -13.62 -1.48
C PHE A 488 -4.99 -13.61 -1.57
N SER A 489 -4.39 -14.53 -2.32
CA SER A 489 -2.94 -14.56 -2.54
C SER A 489 -2.61 -15.06 -3.95
N ALA A 490 -1.45 -14.66 -4.45
CA ALA A 490 -0.91 -15.10 -5.73
C ALA A 490 0.62 -15.20 -5.64
N ARG A 491 1.23 -16.06 -6.44
CA ARG A 491 2.69 -16.14 -6.57
C ARG A 491 3.07 -16.71 -7.94
N PHE A 492 4.11 -16.15 -8.53
CA PHE A 492 4.72 -16.65 -9.77
C PHE A 492 6.15 -17.11 -9.49
N VAL A 493 6.58 -18.21 -10.14
CA VAL A 493 7.90 -18.85 -9.93
C VAL A 493 8.34 -19.49 -11.24
N GLY A 494 9.37 -18.93 -11.89
CA GLY A 494 9.81 -19.42 -13.21
C GLY A 494 8.62 -19.51 -14.18
N LYS A 495 8.40 -20.67 -14.79
CA LYS A 495 7.28 -20.93 -15.73
C LYS A 495 5.98 -21.41 -15.04
N LYS A 496 5.87 -21.22 -13.72
CA LYS A 496 4.72 -21.64 -12.89
C LYS A 496 3.98 -20.44 -12.30
N GLY A 497 2.68 -20.57 -12.12
CA GLY A 497 1.84 -19.62 -11.38
C GLY A 497 0.98 -20.32 -10.33
N TYR A 498 0.65 -19.61 -9.26
CA TYR A 498 -0.16 -20.08 -8.14
C TYR A 498 -1.14 -19.00 -7.73
N ILE A 499 -2.42 -19.35 -7.58
CA ILE A 499 -3.48 -18.42 -7.15
C ILE A 499 -4.29 -19.11 -6.05
N VAL A 500 -4.60 -18.35 -5.01
CA VAL A 500 -5.42 -18.73 -3.86
C VAL A 500 -6.65 -17.82 -3.84
N THR A 501 -7.85 -18.41 -3.83
CA THR A 501 -9.12 -17.69 -3.71
C THR A 501 -9.85 -18.08 -2.43
N PHE A 502 -10.84 -17.31 -2.00
CA PHE A 502 -11.63 -17.72 -0.84
C PHE A 502 -13.04 -17.15 -0.85
N ARG A 503 -14.01 -18.00 -0.47
CA ARG A 503 -15.36 -17.62 -0.01
C ARG A 503 -15.72 -18.30 1.32
N GLN A 504 -15.39 -19.59 1.47
CA GLN A 504 -15.55 -20.38 2.72
C GLN A 504 -14.44 -21.45 2.88
N THR A 505 -13.97 -22.00 1.77
CA THR A 505 -12.73 -22.80 1.65
C THR A 505 -11.84 -22.18 0.57
N ASP A 506 -10.54 -22.55 0.54
CA ASP A 506 -9.53 -22.01 -0.38
C ASP A 506 -9.11 -23.09 -1.41
N PRO A 507 -9.37 -22.90 -2.71
CA PRO A 507 -8.70 -23.66 -3.76
C PRO A 507 -7.35 -23.02 -4.15
N LEU A 508 -6.26 -23.70 -3.81
CA LEU A 508 -4.95 -23.46 -4.43
C LEU A 508 -4.99 -23.94 -5.88
N PHE A 509 -5.01 -22.99 -6.81
CA PHE A 509 -4.89 -23.23 -8.25
C PHE A 509 -3.42 -23.20 -8.70
N THR A 510 -3.06 -24.13 -9.58
CA THR A 510 -1.74 -24.22 -10.21
C THR A 510 -1.82 -23.91 -11.71
N PHE A 511 -0.83 -23.17 -12.22
CA PHE A 511 -0.76 -22.73 -13.61
C PHE A 511 0.56 -23.13 -14.28
N ASP A 512 0.42 -23.65 -15.50
CA ASP A 512 1.51 -23.74 -16.47
C ASP A 512 1.51 -22.46 -17.30
N LEU A 513 2.63 -21.74 -17.24
CA LEU A 513 2.89 -20.46 -17.91
C LEU A 513 4.12 -20.58 -18.84
N SER A 514 4.42 -21.79 -19.30
CA SER A 514 5.56 -22.06 -20.21
C SER A 514 5.34 -21.55 -21.64
N ASP A 515 4.08 -21.49 -22.08
CA ASP A 515 3.64 -20.69 -23.22
C ASP A 515 2.83 -19.48 -22.70
N PRO A 516 3.36 -18.24 -22.80
CA PRO A 516 2.66 -17.06 -22.32
C PRO A 516 1.48 -16.65 -23.20
N ALA A 517 1.30 -17.22 -24.41
CA ALA A 517 0.09 -16.99 -25.21
C ALA A 517 -1.08 -17.91 -24.80
N HIS A 518 -0.80 -19.00 -24.08
CA HIS A 518 -1.81 -19.99 -23.68
C HIS A 518 -1.68 -20.38 -22.19
N PRO A 519 -1.72 -19.42 -21.24
CA PRO A 519 -1.57 -19.70 -19.81
C PRO A 519 -2.69 -20.61 -19.30
N ARG A 520 -2.32 -21.79 -18.81
CA ARG A 520 -3.26 -22.88 -18.46
C ARG A 520 -3.35 -23.11 -16.97
N LYS A 521 -4.56 -23.11 -16.42
CA LYS A 521 -4.86 -23.82 -15.17
C LYS A 521 -4.58 -25.31 -15.41
N VAL A 522 -3.85 -25.95 -14.51
CA VAL A 522 -3.47 -27.38 -14.64
C VAL A 522 -3.92 -28.23 -13.46
N GLY A 523 -4.07 -27.64 -12.27
CA GLY A 523 -4.58 -28.32 -11.08
C GLY A 523 -5.33 -27.37 -10.13
N GLU A 524 -6.03 -27.98 -9.17
CA GLU A 524 -6.85 -27.33 -8.15
C GLU A 524 -6.80 -28.20 -6.88
N LEU A 525 -6.48 -27.62 -5.73
CA LEU A 525 -6.47 -28.29 -4.44
C LEU A 525 -7.24 -27.46 -3.41
N LYS A 526 -8.36 -28.00 -2.91
CA LYS A 526 -9.15 -27.35 -1.86
C LYS A 526 -8.58 -27.67 -0.48
N ILE A 527 -8.43 -26.65 0.36
CA ILE A 527 -7.99 -26.75 1.75
C ILE A 527 -8.98 -26.02 2.69
N PRO A 528 -9.06 -26.45 3.96
CA PRO A 528 -9.67 -25.63 5.00
C PRO A 528 -8.79 -24.41 5.30
N GLY A 529 -9.43 -23.29 5.64
CA GLY A 529 -8.74 -22.01 5.83
C GLY A 529 -8.46 -21.26 4.52
N PHE A 530 -7.45 -20.39 4.54
CA PHE A 530 -6.88 -19.75 3.35
C PHE A 530 -5.44 -19.31 3.59
N SER A 531 -4.61 -19.29 2.53
CA SER A 531 -3.25 -18.74 2.58
C SER A 531 -3.24 -17.24 2.27
N THR A 532 -2.64 -16.40 3.12
CA THR A 532 -2.42 -14.97 2.82
C THR A 532 -1.09 -14.75 2.10
N TYR A 533 -0.06 -15.53 2.42
CA TYR A 533 1.27 -15.44 1.82
C TYR A 533 1.79 -16.79 1.33
N ILE A 534 2.45 -16.78 0.17
CA ILE A 534 3.03 -17.96 -0.49
C ILE A 534 4.53 -17.73 -0.71
N HIS A 535 5.36 -18.53 -0.03
CA HIS A 535 6.81 -18.54 -0.17
C HIS A 535 7.27 -19.72 -1.05
N PRO A 536 7.96 -19.49 -2.18
CA PRO A 536 8.54 -20.58 -2.98
C PRO A 536 9.64 -21.33 -2.22
N LEU A 537 9.58 -22.65 -2.19
CA LEU A 537 10.60 -23.51 -1.59
C LEU A 537 11.25 -24.38 -2.67
N GLY A 538 12.09 -23.74 -3.50
CA GLY A 538 12.61 -24.33 -4.73
C GLY A 538 11.53 -24.51 -5.79
N ASP A 539 11.80 -25.37 -6.79
CA ASP A 539 10.89 -25.58 -7.92
C ASP A 539 9.69 -26.51 -7.62
N THR A 540 9.75 -27.26 -6.50
CA THR A 540 8.82 -28.36 -6.20
C THR A 540 7.92 -28.15 -5.00
N HIS A 541 8.17 -27.15 -4.15
CA HIS A 541 7.39 -26.95 -2.93
C HIS A 541 6.97 -25.49 -2.73
N LEU A 542 5.86 -25.28 -2.03
CA LEU A 542 5.43 -23.97 -1.53
C LEU A 542 5.24 -24.03 -0.01
N LEU A 543 5.85 -23.09 0.70
CA LEU A 543 5.62 -22.87 2.12
C LEU A 543 4.66 -21.68 2.26
N THR A 544 3.47 -21.88 2.80
CA THR A 544 2.46 -20.81 2.97
C THR A 544 2.21 -20.49 4.44
N PHE A 545 1.70 -19.28 4.65
CA PHE A 545 1.15 -18.83 5.92
C PHE A 545 -0.22 -18.20 5.71
N GLY A 546 -1.10 -18.35 6.70
CA GLY A 546 -2.48 -17.88 6.64
C GLY A 546 -3.28 -18.38 7.84
N GLU A 547 -4.58 -18.59 7.62
CA GLU A 547 -5.51 -19.04 8.64
C GLU A 547 -6.00 -20.48 8.37
N ASP A 548 -6.32 -21.20 9.44
CA ASP A 548 -7.11 -22.43 9.44
C ASP A 548 -8.56 -22.12 9.85
N ARG A 549 -9.54 -22.74 9.17
CA ARG A 549 -10.98 -22.44 9.32
C ARG A 549 -11.85 -23.69 9.18
N ASP A 550 -12.96 -23.71 9.92
CA ASP A 550 -14.04 -24.67 9.71
C ASP A 550 -14.66 -24.53 8.30
N GLU A 551 -14.93 -25.63 7.61
CA GLU A 551 -15.52 -25.61 6.25
C GLU A 551 -16.93 -25.01 6.19
N ASP A 552 -17.65 -24.93 7.32
CA ASP A 552 -18.96 -24.27 7.44
C ASP A 552 -18.85 -22.73 7.53
N GLY A 553 -17.64 -22.18 7.55
CA GLY A 553 -17.37 -20.74 7.72
C GLY A 553 -17.35 -20.27 9.18
N SER A 554 -17.39 -21.20 10.16
CA SER A 554 -17.31 -20.89 11.58
C SER A 554 -16.00 -20.19 11.96
N TRP A 555 -16.11 -19.26 12.92
CA TRP A 555 -14.99 -18.58 13.55
C TRP A 555 -14.51 -19.30 14.83
N ARG A 556 -15.18 -20.38 15.25
CA ARG A 556 -14.94 -21.08 16.53
C ARG A 556 -13.62 -21.81 16.59
N ASN A 557 -13.19 -22.42 15.47
CA ASN A 557 -11.91 -23.12 15.38
C ASN A 557 -10.87 -22.33 14.57
N ARG A 558 -10.99 -21.00 14.43
CA ARG A 558 -9.96 -20.16 13.81
C ARG A 558 -8.61 -20.36 14.52
N ALA A 559 -7.55 -20.56 13.75
CA ALA A 559 -6.15 -20.57 14.19
C ALA A 559 -5.24 -20.08 13.05
N LEU A 560 -3.95 -19.86 13.34
CA LEU A 560 -2.93 -19.60 12.31
C LEU A 560 -2.42 -20.93 11.72
N LYS A 561 -2.13 -20.97 10.42
CA LYS A 561 -1.63 -22.17 9.72
C LYS A 561 -0.33 -21.88 8.98
N LEU A 562 0.69 -22.70 9.23
CA LEU A 562 1.77 -22.97 8.28
C LEU A 562 1.37 -24.19 7.44
N SER A 563 1.58 -24.12 6.13
CA SER A 563 1.27 -25.23 5.20
C SER A 563 2.43 -25.45 4.25
N LEU A 564 2.75 -26.71 3.95
CA LEU A 564 3.81 -27.08 3.02
C LEU A 564 3.19 -27.93 1.90
N PHE A 565 3.16 -27.37 0.70
CA PHE A 565 2.61 -28.03 -0.49
C PHE A 565 3.71 -28.67 -1.33
N ASP A 566 3.44 -29.86 -1.83
CA ASP A 566 4.14 -30.45 -2.98
C ASP A 566 3.44 -29.99 -4.27
N VAL A 567 4.22 -29.36 -5.15
CA VAL A 567 3.84 -28.84 -6.47
C VAL A 567 4.84 -29.31 -7.55
N SER A 568 5.47 -30.47 -7.31
CA SER A 568 6.32 -31.17 -8.29
C SER A 568 5.51 -31.61 -9.51
N ASP A 569 4.33 -32.20 -9.30
CA ASP A 569 3.27 -32.34 -10.31
C ASP A 569 2.24 -31.22 -10.14
N LEU A 570 2.19 -30.31 -11.11
CA LEU A 570 1.23 -29.20 -11.12
C LEU A 570 -0.21 -29.64 -11.45
N ALA A 571 -0.43 -30.81 -12.04
CA ALA A 571 -1.79 -31.33 -12.23
C ALA A 571 -2.40 -31.91 -10.94
N ASN A 572 -1.55 -32.37 -10.01
CA ASN A 572 -1.97 -33.01 -8.76
C ASN A 572 -1.25 -32.41 -7.54
N PRO A 573 -1.39 -31.09 -7.27
CA PRO A 573 -0.78 -30.45 -6.10
C PRO A 573 -1.35 -30.99 -4.79
N ARG A 574 -0.53 -31.03 -3.73
CA ARG A 574 -0.91 -31.64 -2.44
C ARG A 574 -0.44 -30.82 -1.24
N GLU A 575 -1.32 -30.60 -0.26
CA GLU A 575 -0.92 -30.13 1.08
C GLU A 575 -0.23 -31.31 1.78
N ALA A 576 1.10 -31.32 1.79
CA ALA A 576 1.90 -32.45 2.26
C ALA A 576 2.02 -32.46 3.78
N PHE A 577 2.18 -31.27 4.38
CA PHE A 577 2.25 -31.08 5.84
C PHE A 577 1.59 -29.77 6.25
N THR A 578 1.03 -29.74 7.46
CA THR A 578 0.48 -28.52 8.08
C THR A 578 0.95 -28.38 9.52
N HIS A 579 1.02 -27.15 10.02
CA HIS A 579 1.19 -26.85 11.44
C HIS A 579 0.26 -25.72 11.86
N ARG A 580 -0.74 -26.06 12.68
CA ARG A 580 -1.78 -25.18 13.21
C ARG A 580 -1.37 -24.64 14.59
N MET A 581 -1.49 -23.33 14.81
CA MET A 581 -1.03 -22.69 16.06
C MET A 581 -1.96 -21.57 16.53
N GLY A 582 -2.08 -21.43 17.85
CA GLY A 582 -2.88 -20.39 18.50
C GLY A 582 -4.38 -20.67 18.58
N THR A 583 -5.12 -19.72 19.13
CA THR A 583 -6.57 -19.74 19.32
C THR A 583 -7.30 -18.80 18.35
N THR A 584 -8.62 -18.65 18.53
CA THR A 584 -9.41 -17.65 17.81
C THR A 584 -8.93 -16.21 18.04
N GLY A 585 -8.25 -15.93 19.17
CA GLY A 585 -7.62 -14.66 19.51
C GLY A 585 -6.20 -14.47 18.97
N SER A 586 -5.66 -15.41 18.19
CA SER A 586 -4.28 -15.34 17.68
C SER A 586 -4.12 -14.42 16.47
N ASN A 587 -3.00 -13.72 16.38
CA ASN A 587 -2.65 -12.87 15.24
C ASN A 587 -1.15 -12.92 14.93
N SER A 588 -0.77 -12.42 13.76
CA SER A 588 0.62 -12.28 13.32
C SER A 588 0.72 -11.17 12.27
N GLU A 589 1.72 -10.30 12.37
CA GLU A 589 2.02 -9.32 11.32
C GLU A 589 2.27 -10.02 9.95
N ALA A 590 2.73 -11.28 9.96
CA ALA A 590 2.91 -12.09 8.76
C ALA A 590 1.61 -12.50 8.03
N LEU A 591 0.42 -12.27 8.62
CA LEU A 591 -0.85 -12.38 7.88
C LEU A 591 -1.06 -11.24 6.89
N HIS A 592 -0.40 -10.09 7.09
CA HIS A 592 -0.72 -8.82 6.42
C HIS A 592 0.50 -8.16 5.76
N ASP A 593 1.71 -8.42 6.27
CA ASP A 593 2.98 -7.96 5.72
C ASP A 593 3.94 -9.15 5.54
N HIS A 594 4.33 -9.43 4.30
CA HIS A 594 5.23 -10.55 3.99
C HIS A 594 6.63 -10.38 4.60
N LYS A 595 7.04 -9.17 4.95
CA LYS A 595 8.35 -8.86 5.57
C LYS A 595 8.46 -9.46 6.98
N ALA A 596 7.33 -9.71 7.65
CA ALA A 596 7.28 -10.41 8.93
C ALA A 596 7.48 -11.94 8.81
N PHE A 597 7.26 -12.53 7.62
CA PHE A 597 7.53 -13.94 7.37
C PHE A 597 9.01 -14.14 7.01
N ASN A 598 9.80 -14.71 7.92
CA ASN A 598 11.24 -14.90 7.71
C ASN A 598 11.60 -16.38 7.53
N TYR A 599 12.08 -16.76 6.34
CA TYR A 599 12.61 -18.09 6.06
C TYR A 599 14.12 -18.06 5.80
N PHE A 600 14.88 -18.77 6.64
CA PHE A 600 16.34 -18.88 6.57
C PHE A 600 16.74 -20.19 5.92
N ALA A 601 16.81 -20.18 4.58
CA ALA A 601 17.10 -21.34 3.75
C ALA A 601 18.39 -22.10 4.16
N ALA A 602 19.46 -21.39 4.53
CA ALA A 602 20.74 -21.98 4.94
C ALA A 602 20.67 -22.87 6.20
N LYS A 603 19.64 -22.68 7.04
CA LYS A 603 19.43 -23.46 8.27
C LYS A 603 18.16 -24.32 8.24
N GLY A 604 17.33 -24.18 7.20
CA GLY A 604 16.01 -24.80 7.09
C GLY A 604 15.05 -24.33 8.19
N LEU A 605 15.07 -23.04 8.55
CA LEU A 605 14.27 -22.48 9.63
C LEU A 605 13.25 -21.45 9.10
N VAL A 606 12.04 -21.46 9.62
CA VAL A 606 11.08 -20.36 9.50
C VAL A 606 10.81 -19.75 10.87
N ALA A 607 10.81 -18.42 10.94
CA ALA A 607 10.41 -17.66 12.11
C ALA A 607 9.20 -16.77 11.77
N VAL A 608 8.12 -16.91 12.53
CA VAL A 608 6.89 -16.12 12.40
C VAL A 608 6.55 -15.43 13.72
N PRO A 609 6.24 -14.12 13.72
CA PRO A 609 5.71 -13.47 14.91
C PRO A 609 4.35 -14.03 15.31
N PHE A 610 4.05 -14.02 16.59
CA PHE A 610 2.84 -14.61 17.15
C PHE A 610 2.37 -13.81 18.37
N VAL A 611 1.11 -13.36 18.33
CA VAL A 611 0.37 -12.83 19.49
C VAL A 611 -0.91 -13.65 19.66
N ASP A 612 -1.39 -13.82 20.90
CA ASP A 612 -2.66 -14.50 21.19
C ASP A 612 -3.26 -13.95 22.50
N TRP A 613 -4.56 -13.68 22.48
CA TRP A 613 -5.27 -12.97 23.54
C TRP A 613 -6.27 -13.87 24.29
N ASP A 614 -5.96 -14.18 25.55
CA ASP A 614 -6.87 -14.78 26.51
C ASP A 614 -7.77 -13.70 27.12
N TYR A 615 -8.82 -13.34 26.39
CA TYR A 615 -9.85 -12.36 26.81
C TYR A 615 -10.63 -12.79 28.08
N SER A 616 -10.36 -13.97 28.66
CA SER A 616 -10.90 -14.35 29.97
C SER A 616 -10.10 -13.76 31.15
N ARG A 617 -8.97 -13.08 30.90
CA ARG A 617 -8.13 -12.46 31.93
C ARG A 617 -8.57 -11.04 32.23
N ALA A 618 -8.73 -10.74 33.52
CA ALA A 618 -8.99 -9.39 34.01
C ALA A 618 -7.71 -8.51 34.08
N ASP A 619 -6.53 -9.14 34.08
CA ASP A 619 -5.24 -8.45 34.02
C ASP A 619 -4.68 -8.48 32.58
N TYR A 620 -4.45 -7.30 32.02
CA TYR A 620 -3.86 -7.10 30.70
C TYR A 620 -2.51 -7.82 30.57
N TRP A 621 -1.65 -7.75 31.59
CA TRP A 621 -0.30 -8.30 31.56
C TRP A 621 -0.22 -9.82 31.68
N SER A 622 -1.36 -10.49 31.86
CA SER A 622 -1.52 -11.94 31.71
C SER A 622 -2.53 -12.36 30.65
N GLY A 623 -3.23 -11.39 30.03
CA GLY A 623 -4.17 -11.60 28.93
C GLY A 623 -3.53 -11.86 27.57
N PHE A 624 -2.22 -11.70 27.38
CA PHE A 624 -1.56 -11.96 26.09
C PHE A 624 -0.36 -12.91 26.15
N THR A 625 -0.13 -13.60 25.02
CA THR A 625 1.13 -14.21 24.61
C THR A 625 1.76 -13.32 23.54
N SER A 626 3.08 -13.11 23.57
CA SER A 626 3.81 -12.34 22.54
C SER A 626 5.17 -13.00 22.31
N GLU A 627 5.35 -13.58 21.14
CA GLU A 627 6.40 -14.53 20.82
C GLU A 627 6.90 -14.40 19.38
N LEU A 628 8.17 -14.71 19.15
CA LEU A 628 8.66 -15.15 17.85
C LEU A 628 8.71 -16.68 17.83
N ARG A 629 7.88 -17.34 17.03
CA ARG A 629 7.85 -18.81 16.95
C ARG A 629 8.73 -19.31 15.82
N VAL A 630 9.56 -20.31 16.13
CA VAL A 630 10.59 -20.84 15.22
C VAL A 630 10.34 -22.32 14.96
N PHE A 631 10.31 -22.69 13.69
CA PHE A 631 10.12 -24.06 13.22
C PHE A 631 11.23 -24.44 12.25
N ARG A 632 11.69 -25.69 12.31
CA ARG A 632 12.45 -26.31 11.24
C ARG A 632 11.48 -26.79 10.16
N VAL A 633 11.79 -26.50 8.90
CA VAL A 633 11.06 -26.92 7.72
C VAL A 633 11.91 -27.90 6.94
N ASP A 634 11.36 -29.05 6.60
CA ASP A 634 11.97 -30.09 5.77
C ASP A 634 10.91 -30.66 4.81
N THR A 635 11.26 -30.86 3.55
CA THR A 635 10.28 -31.27 2.52
C THR A 635 9.86 -32.74 2.60
N ALA A 636 10.60 -33.59 3.31
CA ALA A 636 10.26 -35.00 3.49
C ALA A 636 9.54 -35.29 4.82
N THR A 637 9.66 -34.41 5.82
CA THR A 637 9.17 -34.62 7.20
C THR A 637 8.33 -33.47 7.77
N GLY A 638 8.22 -32.35 7.06
CA GLY A 638 7.32 -31.24 7.40
C GLY A 638 7.88 -30.27 8.43
N PHE A 639 7.11 -30.03 9.49
CA PHE A 639 7.37 -28.99 10.48
C PHE A 639 7.78 -29.56 11.83
N THR A 640 8.99 -29.22 12.30
CA THR A 640 9.43 -29.50 13.67
C THR A 640 9.54 -28.19 14.46
N PRO A 641 8.69 -27.94 15.49
CA PRO A 641 8.84 -26.79 16.36
C PRO A 641 10.19 -26.79 17.07
N VAL A 642 10.92 -25.67 16.99
CA VAL A 642 12.20 -25.47 17.70
C VAL A 642 11.95 -24.79 19.05
N GLY A 643 11.02 -23.83 19.09
CA GLY A 643 10.64 -23.11 20.29
C GLY A 643 10.11 -21.72 19.97
N ALA A 644 10.14 -20.84 20.98
CA ALA A 644 9.75 -19.45 20.84
C ALA A 644 10.69 -18.54 21.62
N VAL A 645 10.86 -17.30 21.14
CA VAL A 645 11.47 -16.20 21.90
C VAL A 645 10.34 -15.31 22.39
N SER A 646 10.04 -15.35 23.68
CA SER A 646 9.03 -14.47 24.29
C SER A 646 9.50 -13.02 24.33
N ALA A 647 8.58 -12.09 24.08
CA ALA A 647 8.74 -10.65 24.26
C ALA A 647 7.87 -10.08 25.39
N ARG A 648 6.99 -10.89 26.02
CA ARG A 648 5.96 -10.42 26.96
C ARG A 648 6.52 -9.60 28.13
N ASP A 649 7.61 -10.04 28.73
CA ASP A 649 8.27 -9.33 29.84
C ASP A 649 8.94 -8.02 29.40
N MET A 650 9.32 -7.89 28.12
CA MET A 650 9.82 -6.63 27.56
C MET A 650 8.74 -5.55 27.58
N PHE A 651 7.48 -5.92 27.27
CA PHE A 651 6.35 -4.99 27.33
C PHE A 651 5.88 -4.73 28.77
N GLN A 652 5.82 -5.77 29.61
CA GLN A 652 5.50 -5.63 31.04
C GLN A 652 6.43 -4.63 31.74
N ARG A 653 7.72 -4.59 31.39
CA ARG A 653 8.72 -3.65 31.91
C ARG A 653 8.32 -2.17 31.79
N PHE A 654 7.54 -1.80 30.77
CA PHE A 654 7.12 -0.41 30.52
C PHE A 654 5.75 -0.08 31.15
N GLU A 655 5.01 -1.08 31.64
CA GLU A 655 3.68 -0.95 32.26
C GLU A 655 2.67 -0.10 31.45
N HIS A 656 2.84 -0.02 30.12
CA HIS A 656 2.03 0.81 29.21
C HIS A 656 1.06 -0.03 28.35
N PRO A 657 -0.22 -0.19 28.76
CA PRO A 657 -1.19 -1.06 28.09
C PRO A 657 -1.91 -0.40 26.90
N HIS A 658 -1.72 0.90 26.69
CA HIS A 658 -2.38 1.64 25.61
C HIS A 658 -1.65 1.42 24.29
N TRP A 659 -2.39 0.98 23.27
CA TRP A 659 -1.88 0.83 21.91
C TRP A 659 -1.60 2.19 21.25
N SER A 660 -0.56 2.26 20.42
CA SER A 660 -0.36 3.37 19.47
C SER A 660 0.19 2.84 18.13
N TRP A 661 0.28 3.72 17.11
CA TRP A 661 0.78 3.36 15.78
C TRP A 661 2.22 2.79 15.77
N TYR A 662 2.99 2.98 16.84
CA TYR A 662 4.34 2.45 17.06
C TYR A 662 4.47 1.65 18.36
N TRP A 663 3.35 1.29 19.02
CA TRP A 663 3.36 0.54 20.26
C TRP A 663 2.22 -0.47 20.32
N ALA A 664 2.52 -1.71 19.95
CA ALA A 664 1.72 -2.89 20.22
C ALA A 664 2.54 -3.91 21.02
N PRO A 665 1.93 -4.75 21.88
CA PRO A 665 2.62 -5.79 22.64
C PRO A 665 2.99 -7.01 21.77
N GLU A 666 3.53 -6.77 20.58
CA GLU A 666 3.69 -7.74 19.50
C GLU A 666 5.17 -7.87 19.11
N VAL A 667 5.61 -9.08 18.76
CA VAL A 667 6.77 -9.23 17.88
C VAL A 667 6.33 -8.87 16.47
N ARG A 668 7.19 -8.14 15.75
CA ARG A 668 6.83 -7.50 14.47
C ARG A 668 7.75 -7.88 13.31
N ARG A 669 9.02 -8.13 13.61
CA ARG A 669 10.03 -8.64 12.68
C ARG A 669 10.95 -9.64 13.37
N SER A 670 11.71 -10.35 12.55
CA SER A 670 12.84 -11.16 13.02
C SER A 670 14.03 -11.04 12.09
N VAL A 671 15.21 -11.25 12.66
CA VAL A 671 16.45 -11.54 11.91
C VAL A 671 16.98 -12.88 12.43
N MET A 672 17.55 -13.69 11.55
CA MET A 672 18.34 -14.86 11.93
C MET A 672 19.77 -14.68 11.41
N ALA A 673 20.77 -15.05 12.20
CA ALA A 673 22.17 -15.02 11.83
C ALA A 673 22.91 -16.19 12.49
N ASP A 674 23.66 -16.95 11.70
CA ASP A 674 24.24 -18.25 12.07
C ASP A 674 23.26 -19.14 12.86
N ASP A 675 23.49 -19.36 14.15
CA ASP A 675 22.63 -20.16 15.03
C ASP A 675 21.86 -19.29 16.05
N PHE A 676 21.58 -18.03 15.71
CA PHE A 676 20.89 -17.06 16.57
C PHE A 676 19.64 -16.48 15.90
N VAL A 677 18.63 -16.19 16.72
CA VAL A 677 17.36 -15.60 16.31
C VAL A 677 17.10 -14.33 17.12
N TYR A 678 16.83 -13.24 16.40
CA TYR A 678 16.53 -11.92 16.95
C TYR A 678 15.03 -11.64 16.78
N ALA A 679 14.29 -11.52 17.88
CA ALA A 679 12.94 -10.98 17.91
C ALA A 679 12.99 -9.46 18.02
N ILE A 680 12.26 -8.77 17.14
CA ILE A 680 12.23 -7.30 17.07
C ILE A 680 10.79 -6.82 17.32
N THR A 681 10.69 -5.88 18.26
CA THR A 681 9.45 -5.41 18.88
C THR A 681 9.50 -3.89 19.02
N ASP A 682 8.36 -3.25 19.24
CA ASP A 682 8.32 -1.83 19.56
C ASP A 682 9.04 -1.48 20.89
N ALA A 683 9.19 -2.46 21.78
CA ALA A 683 9.91 -2.38 23.06
C ALA A 683 11.45 -2.57 22.97
N GLY A 684 11.97 -3.07 21.84
CA GLY A 684 13.40 -3.38 21.69
C GLY A 684 13.71 -4.61 20.83
N ILE A 685 14.97 -5.06 20.91
CA ILE A 685 15.48 -6.27 20.25
C ILE A 685 15.93 -7.27 21.31
N ARG A 686 15.55 -8.54 21.12
CA ARG A 686 15.94 -9.67 21.96
C ARG A 686 16.53 -10.79 21.11
N VAL A 687 17.67 -11.34 21.51
CA VAL A 687 18.34 -12.44 20.81
C VAL A 687 18.44 -13.68 21.68
N ALA A 688 18.27 -14.85 21.06
CA ALA A 688 18.50 -16.15 21.68
C ALA A 688 19.21 -17.09 20.68
N ASN A 689 19.89 -18.12 21.19
CA ASN A 689 20.43 -19.17 20.34
C ASN A 689 19.33 -20.17 19.94
N VAL A 690 19.39 -20.72 18.72
CA VAL A 690 18.42 -21.69 18.17
C VAL A 690 18.25 -22.92 19.07
N GLY A 691 19.31 -23.37 19.76
CA GLY A 691 19.24 -24.48 20.72
C GLY A 691 18.65 -24.13 22.09
N ALA A 692 18.36 -22.85 22.36
CA ALA A 692 17.96 -22.34 23.68
C ALA A 692 17.02 -21.12 23.61
N LEU A 693 16.05 -21.10 22.68
CA LEU A 693 15.19 -19.94 22.41
C LEU A 693 14.45 -19.38 23.65
N GLN A 694 14.12 -20.25 24.61
CA GLN A 694 13.46 -19.91 25.88
C GLN A 694 14.41 -19.27 26.93
N THR A 695 15.69 -19.08 26.61
CA THR A 695 16.68 -18.42 27.46
C THR A 695 17.38 -17.34 26.62
N PRO A 696 16.83 -16.11 26.60
CA PRO A 696 17.43 -15.00 25.86
C PRO A 696 18.88 -14.74 26.27
N LEU A 697 19.74 -14.62 25.27
CA LEU A 697 21.17 -14.39 25.42
C LEU A 697 21.46 -12.91 25.74
N ALA A 698 20.75 -12.00 25.07
CA ALA A 698 20.81 -10.57 25.32
C ALA A 698 19.47 -9.90 24.96
N THR A 699 19.24 -8.70 25.49
CA THR A 699 18.09 -7.84 25.14
C THR A 699 18.51 -6.39 25.26
N THR A 700 18.23 -5.60 24.23
CA THR A 700 18.40 -4.14 24.25
C THR A 700 17.03 -3.49 24.10
N TYR A 701 16.79 -2.45 24.90
CA TYR A 701 15.49 -1.79 25.00
C TYR A 701 15.47 -0.49 24.20
N PHE A 702 14.32 -0.21 23.59
CA PHE A 702 14.02 1.12 23.07
C PHE A 702 13.53 2.03 24.21
N ASP A 703 13.34 3.31 23.92
CA ASP A 703 12.85 4.25 24.92
C ASP A 703 11.35 4.03 25.18
N ALA A 704 10.85 4.48 26.33
CA ALA A 704 9.46 4.25 26.72
C ALA A 704 8.46 4.90 25.75
N PRO A 705 7.29 4.28 25.52
CA PRO A 705 6.22 4.90 24.73
C PRO A 705 5.78 6.22 25.39
N VAL A 706 5.57 7.24 24.56
CA VAL A 706 5.11 8.58 24.96
C VAL A 706 3.57 8.62 24.93
N PRO A 707 2.90 9.02 26.03
CA PRO A 707 1.44 9.28 26.09
C PRO A 707 0.96 10.58 25.43
#